data_AF-A0A1Y2B6V4-F1
#
_entry.id   AF-A0A1Y2B6V4-F1
#
_cell.length_a   1.000
_cell.length_b   1.000
_cell.length_c   1.000
_cell.angle_alpha   90.00
_cell.angle_beta   90.00
_cell.angle_gamma   90.00
#
_symmetry.space_group_name_H-M   'P 1'
#
loop_
_entity.id
_entity.type
_entity.pdbx_description
1 polymer ?
#
loop_
_entity_poly.entity_id
_entity_poly.type
_entity_poly.pdbx_seq_one_letter_code
_entity_poly.pdbx_strand_id
1 'polypeptide(L)'
;MKIFCNYIVLIISFLFISFSQSEKTVINILAKQPDMPETANAEEWEINYENLINSFLAEQSVGNPALKDVEISFSFYEYLPMKENGGSMYFGYLYEISPDLDDGIYDMMILDDRILFSEMSFMESDLVETYFYHRLPSIEIFHPLSEYVKKEELSFNNERTLRDGIYEGTIYGLPYEFDFDVLYYDDQNVDSINMINNMKEMTWDDLLTSIKSSTPNTQSIGLGDDNNLLDLLMEYASSRYQLTKKYDPLYYEIFYNKTGEEFFSSFYNFMIMYTNGNVDESIRITLDDAFADFKEKKSMFFKGKASHCNIIRSEMANTNSTFSYTLPPKYKTSVIEKFLAVNTNSKLDKNLLAEVALALTSKQAQLLRANKFGAIPTFDITKKDSIPEIKTYCTNQPYICDIIEKMDRVYIKDILKNEKSSPFVEIESFLPRLIRSYLDNSDIDGAVFAFKNIFTLLTDDLGIFKILSYIIVIAFSLFFLIIIFLIYKHKEHPYIKVISPIFCIMIIIGTTMNMCKYLQYVLPYTAFMAKFWFIYETITINLIYVPMFAVTYRIYRIFKTNLFMTNALDNKRLFIGISSVILAVIAYRAYIASIVSFYYLPIGSLRFTRFPVATFEGGDTLDNIYIIYLYGIFIALLFMMINTGRISRKFGDISYIFVIFILNISDFIVTRLLEKLSHINYPRYFFLIMLFNCLVSFFCIHLLIGSRLLFVLMFPDNINANSILKSSDLKEFVPLTSRKKYNKLLKKFKENISISFKSKKNSSVNNLSYISKPYNVNSRSNKNYSLYTSANTGLNSKLNSGFKSPNNDSVFQAQNNISSMSNSLNHNRMSPNSQYFDLSTSPRSIINLSSFNDDNSPTNYNFTSPFLNQKYNGYSPNSQQYSPNSQQFSPNNQQFSPNNQQFSPNNQQFSPNNQQFSPNNQQFSPNSQQFSPNSQQFSPNNQQHSPNNQQHGPNSQQHSPNNQQHNPYNQQFSPNN
;
A
#
# COMPACT_ATOMS: atom_id res chain seq x y z
N MET A 1 62.51 -54.32 2.67
CA MET A 1 61.61 -54.30 1.48
C MET A 1 60.28 -55.00 1.72
N LYS A 2 60.13 -56.34 1.64
CA LYS A 2 58.80 -57.01 1.63
C LYS A 2 57.78 -56.51 2.67
N ILE A 3 58.16 -56.36 3.94
CA ILE A 3 57.27 -55.84 5.00
C ILE A 3 56.78 -54.41 4.68
N PHE A 4 57.63 -53.56 4.11
CA PHE A 4 57.30 -52.19 3.71
C PHE A 4 56.36 -52.16 2.49
N CYS A 5 56.53 -53.08 1.53
CA CYS A 5 55.58 -53.27 0.44
C CYS A 5 54.21 -53.73 0.96
N ASN A 6 54.15 -54.67 1.92
CA ASN A 6 52.89 -55.09 2.52
C ASN A 6 52.22 -53.95 3.30
N TYR A 7 52.97 -53.09 3.98
CA TYR A 7 52.43 -51.88 4.62
C TYR A 7 51.88 -50.88 3.60
N ILE A 8 52.58 -50.64 2.49
CA ILE A 8 52.10 -49.78 1.40
C ILE A 8 50.83 -50.36 0.76
N VAL A 9 50.78 -51.67 0.50
CA VAL A 9 49.59 -52.34 -0.04
C VAL A 9 48.43 -52.29 0.97
N LEU A 10 48.69 -52.45 2.27
CA LEU A 10 47.66 -52.28 3.30
C LEU A 10 47.15 -50.83 3.34
N ILE A 11 48.02 -49.82 3.34
CA ILE A 11 47.63 -48.40 3.33
C ILE A 11 46.85 -48.06 2.05
N ILE A 12 47.26 -48.56 0.88
CA ILE A 12 46.53 -48.38 -0.39
C ILE A 12 45.17 -49.09 -0.32
N SER A 13 45.09 -50.30 0.24
CA SER A 13 43.81 -51.00 0.41
C SER A 13 42.88 -50.28 1.40
N PHE A 14 43.43 -49.70 2.47
CA PHE A 14 42.66 -48.90 3.43
C PHE A 14 42.15 -47.61 2.77
N LEU A 15 43.00 -46.91 2.01
CA LEU A 15 42.60 -45.75 1.20
C LEU A 15 41.52 -46.11 0.18
N PHE A 16 41.62 -47.25 -0.52
CA PHE A 16 40.59 -47.71 -1.46
C PHE A 16 39.28 -48.09 -0.76
N ILE A 17 39.33 -48.71 0.42
CA ILE A 17 38.13 -49.01 1.22
C ILE A 17 37.47 -47.71 1.72
N SER A 18 38.27 -46.75 2.20
CA SER A 18 37.82 -45.40 2.57
C SER A 18 37.36 -44.52 1.40
N PHE A 19 37.61 -44.93 0.14
CA PHE A 19 37.10 -44.26 -1.08
C PHE A 19 35.96 -45.04 -1.76
N SER A 20 35.47 -46.14 -1.17
CA SER A 20 34.49 -47.04 -1.79
C SER A 20 33.12 -47.06 -1.10
N GLN A 21 32.86 -46.16 -0.16
CA GLN A 21 31.51 -45.70 0.15
C GLN A 21 31.36 -44.29 -0.40
N SER A 22 30.48 -44.12 -1.38
CA SER A 22 29.99 -42.80 -1.77
C SER A 22 29.11 -42.30 -0.62
N GLU A 23 29.48 -41.22 0.03
CA GLU A 23 28.59 -40.56 0.99
C GLU A 23 27.41 -39.99 0.20
N LYS A 24 26.19 -40.42 0.54
CA LYS A 24 25.00 -39.95 -0.16
C LYS A 24 24.87 -38.44 0.00
N THR A 25 24.54 -37.76 -1.10
CA THR A 25 24.17 -36.34 -1.05
C THR A 25 22.75 -36.23 -0.53
N VAL A 26 22.61 -35.84 0.74
CA VAL A 26 21.32 -35.49 1.33
C VAL A 26 20.91 -34.11 0.83
N ILE A 27 19.67 -33.99 0.35
CA ILE A 27 19.04 -32.75 -0.09
C ILE A 27 17.89 -32.45 0.87
N ASN A 28 17.96 -31.31 1.54
CA ASN A 28 16.94 -30.88 2.51
C ASN A 28 15.81 -30.12 1.77
N ILE A 29 14.56 -30.58 1.89
CA ILE A 29 13.40 -29.93 1.27
C ILE A 29 12.43 -29.44 2.34
N LEU A 30 12.27 -28.12 2.43
CA LEU A 30 11.24 -27.49 3.26
C LEU A 30 9.86 -27.62 2.60
N ALA A 31 8.83 -27.95 3.36
CA ALA A 31 7.45 -27.94 2.90
C ALA A 31 6.51 -27.48 4.03
N LYS A 32 5.37 -26.84 3.69
CA LYS A 32 4.24 -26.75 4.63
C LYS A 32 3.73 -28.17 4.90
N GLN A 33 3.51 -28.54 6.15
CA GLN A 33 2.77 -29.76 6.51
C GLN A 33 1.36 -29.71 5.87
N PRO A 34 0.83 -30.84 5.34
CA PRO A 34 -0.53 -30.87 4.80
C PRO A 34 -1.57 -30.58 5.89
N ASP A 35 -2.64 -29.86 5.53
CA ASP A 35 -3.79 -29.68 6.41
C ASP A 35 -4.48 -31.04 6.63
N MET A 36 -4.40 -31.58 7.85
CA MET A 36 -4.96 -32.88 8.21
C MET A 36 -5.56 -32.86 9.62
N PRO A 37 -6.51 -33.76 9.94
CA PRO A 37 -7.09 -33.83 11.28
C PRO A 37 -6.07 -34.29 12.35
N GLU A 38 -6.20 -33.82 13.58
CA GLU A 38 -5.43 -34.26 14.77
C GLU A 38 -5.53 -35.77 15.03
N THR A 39 -6.55 -36.46 14.51
CA THR A 39 -6.66 -37.92 14.60
C THR A 39 -5.76 -38.66 13.62
N ALA A 40 -5.22 -38.00 12.59
CA ALA A 40 -4.26 -38.56 11.66
C ALA A 40 -2.84 -38.52 12.23
N ASN A 41 -2.11 -39.63 12.13
CA ASN A 41 -0.72 -39.70 12.61
C ASN A 41 0.24 -38.98 11.65
N ALA A 42 0.46 -37.68 11.87
CA ALA A 42 1.31 -36.83 11.03
C ALA A 42 2.75 -37.37 10.91
N GLU A 43 3.39 -37.76 12.02
CA GLU A 43 4.76 -38.31 12.02
C GLU A 43 4.87 -39.56 11.12
N GLU A 44 3.89 -40.47 11.21
CA GLU A 44 3.82 -41.64 10.34
C GLU A 44 3.52 -41.28 8.87
N TRP A 45 2.70 -40.26 8.61
CA TRP A 45 2.46 -39.77 7.25
C TRP A 45 3.73 -39.20 6.62
N GLU A 46 4.48 -38.38 7.36
CA GLU A 46 5.72 -37.73 6.91
C GLU A 46 6.82 -38.75 6.63
N ILE A 47 7.04 -39.69 7.57
CA ILE A 47 7.98 -40.80 7.40
C ILE A 47 7.61 -41.66 6.17
N ASN A 48 6.32 -41.95 5.96
CA ASN A 48 5.87 -42.69 4.77
C ASN A 48 6.02 -41.87 3.47
N TYR A 49 5.87 -40.54 3.51
CA TYR A 49 6.09 -39.66 2.37
C TYR A 49 7.55 -39.65 1.94
N GLU A 50 8.47 -39.39 2.88
CA GLU A 50 9.91 -39.36 2.63
C GLU A 50 10.43 -40.71 2.11
N ASN A 51 10.07 -41.82 2.77
CA ASN A 51 10.49 -43.17 2.34
C ASN A 51 9.99 -43.51 0.92
N LEU A 52 8.78 -43.09 0.55
CA LEU A 52 8.20 -43.36 -0.76
C LEU A 52 8.85 -42.49 -1.86
N ILE A 53 9.14 -41.22 -1.57
CA ILE A 53 9.87 -40.32 -2.48
C ILE A 53 11.32 -40.80 -2.70
N ASN A 54 12.02 -41.20 -1.64
CA ASN A 54 13.37 -41.78 -1.74
C ASN A 54 13.38 -43.10 -2.51
N SER A 55 12.39 -43.97 -2.29
CA SER A 55 12.23 -45.21 -3.06
C SER A 55 12.04 -44.92 -4.56
N PHE A 56 11.23 -43.91 -4.90
CA PHE A 56 11.00 -43.49 -6.28
C PHE A 56 12.26 -42.92 -6.95
N LEU A 57 13.04 -42.08 -6.26
CA LEU A 57 14.30 -41.56 -6.81
C LEU A 57 15.34 -42.67 -7.02
N ALA A 58 15.41 -43.64 -6.10
CA ALA A 58 16.24 -44.83 -6.27
C ALA A 58 15.82 -45.64 -7.54
N GLU A 59 14.53 -45.79 -7.82
CA GLU A 59 14.04 -46.37 -9.08
C GLU A 59 14.42 -45.51 -10.31
N GLN A 60 14.25 -44.18 -10.25
CA GLN A 60 14.62 -43.28 -11.35
C GLN A 60 16.14 -43.27 -11.63
N SER A 61 16.97 -43.56 -10.63
CA SER A 61 18.44 -43.57 -10.78
C SER A 61 18.97 -44.58 -11.80
N VAL A 62 18.19 -45.62 -12.12
CA VAL A 62 18.49 -46.59 -13.18
C VAL A 62 18.44 -45.93 -14.56
N GLY A 63 17.59 -44.91 -14.74
CA GLY A 63 17.48 -44.10 -15.95
C GLY A 63 18.34 -42.83 -15.94
N ASN A 64 18.51 -42.20 -14.77
CA ASN A 64 19.37 -41.03 -14.59
C ASN A 64 20.48 -41.28 -13.53
N PRO A 65 21.75 -41.49 -13.95
CA PRO A 65 22.87 -41.70 -13.03
C PRO A 65 23.11 -40.60 -11.99
N ALA A 66 22.66 -39.36 -12.23
CA ALA A 66 22.83 -38.26 -11.26
C ALA A 66 22.04 -38.49 -9.96
N LEU A 67 20.92 -39.21 -10.01
CA LEU A 67 20.04 -39.47 -8.86
C LEU A 67 20.52 -40.65 -7.98
N LYS A 68 21.60 -41.33 -8.37
CA LYS A 68 21.98 -42.65 -7.81
C LYS A 68 22.44 -42.61 -6.36
N ASP A 69 23.20 -41.58 -6.00
CA ASP A 69 23.75 -41.40 -4.66
C ASP A 69 23.05 -40.23 -3.93
N VAL A 70 21.79 -39.93 -4.30
CA VAL A 70 20.95 -38.88 -3.69
C VAL A 70 20.02 -39.46 -2.62
N GLU A 71 19.80 -38.69 -1.55
CA GLU A 71 18.74 -38.92 -0.55
C GLU A 71 18.01 -37.61 -0.29
N ILE A 72 16.70 -37.64 -0.11
CA ILE A 72 15.89 -36.48 0.26
C ILE A 72 15.57 -36.58 1.75
N SER A 73 15.78 -35.49 2.48
CA SER A 73 15.17 -35.30 3.79
C SER A 73 14.13 -34.18 3.71
N PHE A 74 12.90 -34.44 4.14
CA PHE A 74 11.87 -33.42 4.24
C PHE A 74 11.88 -32.77 5.62
N SER A 75 11.59 -31.48 5.66
CA SER A 75 11.25 -30.74 6.87
C SER A 75 9.88 -30.14 6.68
N PHE A 76 8.89 -30.71 7.36
CA PHE A 76 7.52 -30.24 7.35
C PHE A 76 7.32 -29.19 8.44
N TYR A 77 6.87 -28.00 8.04
CA TYR A 77 6.53 -26.93 8.97
C TYR A 77 5.08 -27.09 9.45
N GLU A 78 4.91 -27.26 10.76
CA GLU A 78 3.63 -27.40 11.46
C GLU A 78 2.84 -26.07 11.41
N TYR A 79 1.91 -25.95 10.46
CA TYR A 79 1.13 -24.73 10.27
C TYR A 79 -0.13 -24.74 11.16
N LEU A 80 0.08 -24.53 12.46
CA LEU A 80 -1.00 -24.55 13.44
C LEU A 80 -2.06 -23.45 13.20
N PRO A 81 -3.35 -23.69 13.53
CA PRO A 81 -4.37 -22.65 13.53
C PRO A 81 -4.07 -21.57 14.59
N MET A 82 -4.68 -20.40 14.39
CA MET A 82 -4.41 -19.17 15.14
C MET A 82 -4.77 -19.29 16.63
N LYS A 83 -3.76 -19.52 17.49
CA LYS A 83 -3.91 -19.37 18.94
C LYS A 83 -4.20 -17.91 19.29
N GLU A 84 -4.98 -17.67 20.35
CA GLU A 84 -5.79 -16.45 20.64
C GLU A 84 -5.07 -15.08 20.62
N ASN A 85 -3.74 -15.03 20.51
CA ASN A 85 -2.92 -13.83 20.69
C ASN A 85 -2.70 -12.96 19.43
N GLY A 86 -3.44 -13.18 18.33
CA GLY A 86 -3.62 -12.15 17.30
C GLY A 86 -2.57 -12.05 16.18
N GLY A 87 -1.63 -12.98 16.04
CA GLY A 87 -0.67 -13.03 14.92
C GLY A 87 -1.31 -13.52 13.61
N SER A 88 -0.68 -13.23 12.45
CA SER A 88 -0.99 -13.92 11.19
C SER A 88 -0.04 -15.12 11.07
N MET A 89 -0.59 -16.32 10.88
CA MET A 89 0.20 -17.55 10.76
C MET A 89 1.01 -17.58 9.45
N TYR A 90 0.43 -17.06 8.35
CA TYR A 90 1.12 -16.89 7.07
C TYR A 90 2.37 -16.02 7.21
N PHE A 91 2.24 -14.86 7.89
CA PHE A 91 3.36 -13.97 8.13
C PHE A 91 4.41 -14.58 9.07
N GLY A 92 3.97 -15.27 10.13
CA GLY A 92 4.85 -15.97 11.06
C GLY A 92 5.69 -17.04 10.37
N TYR A 93 5.05 -17.89 9.56
CA TYR A 93 5.71 -18.93 8.76
C TYR A 93 6.83 -18.33 7.87
N LEU A 94 6.52 -17.30 7.07
CA LEU A 94 7.52 -16.67 6.20
C LEU A 94 8.66 -16.01 6.97
N TYR A 95 8.37 -15.38 8.12
CA TYR A 95 9.37 -14.73 8.96
C TYR A 95 10.30 -15.73 9.65
N GLU A 96 9.78 -16.91 10.05
CA GLU A 96 10.57 -17.95 10.71
C GLU A 96 11.45 -18.73 9.72
N ILE A 97 11.01 -18.96 8.47
CA ILE A 97 11.77 -19.74 7.48
C ILE A 97 12.78 -18.93 6.65
N SER A 98 12.61 -17.61 6.49
CA SER A 98 13.52 -16.82 5.64
C SER A 98 14.98 -16.95 6.06
N PRO A 99 15.36 -16.81 7.35
CA PRO A 99 16.76 -16.95 7.76
C PRO A 99 17.37 -18.33 7.47
N ASP A 100 16.58 -19.40 7.59
CA ASP A 100 17.02 -20.77 7.31
C ASP A 100 17.23 -21.01 5.79
N LEU A 101 16.45 -20.33 4.94
CA LEU A 101 16.68 -20.28 3.50
C LEU A 101 17.93 -19.45 3.17
N ASP A 102 18.16 -18.34 3.86
CA ASP A 102 19.29 -17.44 3.63
C ASP A 102 20.64 -18.04 4.06
N ASP A 103 20.67 -18.73 5.21
CA ASP A 103 21.83 -19.54 5.64
C ASP A 103 22.03 -20.81 4.79
N GLY A 104 21.09 -21.13 3.89
CA GLY A 104 21.12 -22.30 3.02
C GLY A 104 21.09 -23.62 3.80
N ILE A 105 20.14 -23.73 4.75
CA ILE A 105 19.84 -24.95 5.51
C ILE A 105 18.96 -25.89 4.67
N TYR A 106 17.99 -25.32 3.96
CA TYR A 106 17.14 -26.02 3.00
C TYR A 106 17.63 -25.81 1.57
N ASP A 107 17.71 -26.88 0.80
CA ASP A 107 18.18 -26.87 -0.59
C ASP A 107 17.07 -26.57 -1.60
N MET A 108 15.83 -26.92 -1.25
CA MET A 108 14.61 -26.62 -2.00
C MET A 108 13.47 -26.29 -1.05
N MET A 109 12.42 -25.65 -1.59
CA MET A 109 11.16 -25.41 -0.90
C MET A 109 9.98 -25.83 -1.78
N ILE A 110 9.00 -26.52 -1.18
CA ILE A 110 7.66 -26.68 -1.73
C ILE A 110 6.78 -25.59 -1.11
N LEU A 111 6.35 -24.63 -1.93
CA LEU A 111 5.53 -23.48 -1.55
C LEU A 111 4.30 -23.36 -2.45
N ASP A 112 3.27 -22.66 -1.98
CA ASP A 112 2.06 -22.40 -2.76
C ASP A 112 2.12 -21.08 -3.55
N ASP A 113 1.10 -20.85 -4.37
CA ASP A 113 0.93 -19.62 -5.13
C ASP A 113 0.56 -18.40 -4.26
N ARG A 114 0.21 -18.58 -2.98
CA ARG A 114 0.03 -17.46 -2.05
C ARG A 114 1.35 -16.92 -1.55
N ILE A 115 2.41 -17.71 -1.61
CA ILE A 115 3.78 -17.31 -1.28
C ILE A 115 4.54 -16.91 -2.55
N LEU A 116 4.51 -17.72 -3.62
CA LEU A 116 5.31 -17.47 -4.82
C LEU A 116 4.82 -16.23 -5.59
N PHE A 117 5.72 -15.25 -5.78
CA PHE A 117 5.43 -13.95 -6.38
C PHE A 117 4.34 -13.15 -5.65
N SER A 118 4.22 -13.35 -4.33
CA SER A 118 3.26 -12.67 -3.45
C SER A 118 3.62 -11.20 -3.17
N GLU A 119 4.91 -10.87 -3.20
CA GLU A 119 5.44 -9.52 -3.10
C GLU A 119 5.24 -8.69 -4.39
N MET A 120 5.05 -9.37 -5.53
CA MET A 120 5.11 -8.76 -6.87
C MET A 120 3.90 -7.86 -7.17
N SER A 121 4.01 -6.58 -6.82
CA SER A 121 3.08 -5.49 -7.17
C SER A 121 3.83 -4.28 -7.73
N PHE A 122 3.11 -3.36 -8.39
CA PHE A 122 3.62 -2.04 -8.79
C PHE A 122 3.64 -1.03 -7.62
N MET A 123 2.85 -1.30 -6.58
CA MET A 123 2.91 -0.64 -5.28
C MET A 123 3.48 -1.66 -4.28
N GLU A 124 4.76 -1.53 -3.95
CA GLU A 124 5.47 -2.41 -3.02
C GLU A 124 5.11 -2.07 -1.56
N SER A 125 5.61 -2.83 -0.58
CA SER A 125 5.29 -2.65 0.84
C SER A 125 6.56 -2.75 1.68
N ASP A 126 6.73 -1.83 2.65
CA ASP A 126 7.94 -1.73 3.47
C ASP A 126 8.13 -2.95 4.38
N LEU A 127 7.04 -3.67 4.65
CA LEU A 127 6.99 -4.94 5.37
C LEU A 127 7.89 -6.02 4.75
N VAL A 128 8.00 -6.09 3.42
CA VAL A 128 8.75 -7.19 2.75
C VAL A 128 10.23 -7.08 3.09
N GLU A 129 10.84 -5.93 2.77
CA GLU A 129 12.24 -5.61 3.06
C GLU A 129 12.52 -5.57 4.58
N THR A 130 11.58 -5.07 5.39
CA THR A 130 11.76 -4.92 6.85
C THR A 130 11.84 -6.26 7.59
N TYR A 131 11.14 -7.30 7.10
CA TYR A 131 10.96 -8.56 7.84
C TYR A 131 11.58 -9.79 7.18
N PHE A 132 11.75 -9.81 5.85
CA PHE A 132 12.42 -10.89 5.12
C PHE A 132 13.84 -10.49 4.66
N TYR A 133 14.30 -9.28 4.98
CA TYR A 133 15.62 -8.72 4.58
C TYR A 133 15.90 -8.64 3.07
N HIS A 134 14.94 -9.05 2.25
CA HIS A 134 14.95 -9.13 0.80
C HIS A 134 13.82 -8.28 0.23
N ARG A 135 14.06 -7.60 -0.91
CA ARG A 135 13.03 -6.75 -1.55
C ARG A 135 12.06 -7.59 -2.38
N LEU A 136 12.60 -8.58 -3.10
CA LEU A 136 11.92 -9.52 -3.98
C LEU A 136 12.29 -10.98 -3.62
N PRO A 137 11.86 -11.51 -2.45
CA PRO A 137 12.27 -12.84 -1.97
C PRO A 137 12.14 -13.98 -3.00
N SER A 138 11.09 -13.97 -3.83
CA SER A 138 10.84 -15.01 -4.84
C SER A 138 11.87 -15.04 -5.98
N ILE A 139 12.68 -13.99 -6.13
CA ILE A 139 13.75 -13.84 -7.14
C ILE A 139 15.13 -13.84 -6.49
N GLU A 140 15.25 -13.30 -5.28
CA GLU A 140 16.52 -13.21 -4.56
C GLU A 140 16.91 -14.54 -3.88
N ILE A 141 15.93 -15.27 -3.30
CA ILE A 141 16.16 -16.53 -2.59
C ILE A 141 16.09 -17.73 -3.54
N PHE A 142 15.20 -17.73 -4.53
CA PHE A 142 15.01 -18.89 -5.42
C PHE A 142 15.83 -18.80 -6.73
N HIS A 143 16.40 -19.93 -7.12
CA HIS A 143 17.34 -20.04 -8.22
C HIS A 143 16.61 -20.12 -9.58
N PRO A 144 17.04 -19.38 -10.62
CA PRO A 144 16.41 -19.41 -11.94
C PRO A 144 16.67 -20.75 -12.67
N LEU A 145 15.58 -21.48 -12.97
CA LEU A 145 15.64 -22.84 -13.52
C LEU A 145 15.60 -22.91 -15.06
N SER A 146 15.40 -21.78 -15.76
CA SER A 146 15.30 -21.74 -17.23
C SER A 146 16.57 -22.17 -17.98
N GLU A 147 17.73 -22.25 -17.33
CA GLU A 147 18.96 -22.77 -17.95
C GLU A 147 18.96 -24.31 -18.01
N TYR A 148 18.24 -24.97 -17.10
CA TYR A 148 18.16 -26.44 -16.99
C TYR A 148 16.86 -27.00 -17.57
N VAL A 149 15.75 -26.27 -17.40
CA VAL A 149 14.39 -26.74 -17.70
C VAL A 149 13.78 -26.00 -18.88
N LYS A 150 13.37 -26.72 -19.92
CA LYS A 150 12.64 -26.12 -21.05
C LYS A 150 11.14 -26.12 -20.79
N LYS A 151 10.47 -25.03 -21.15
CA LYS A 151 9.02 -24.87 -20.94
C LYS A 151 8.19 -25.92 -21.69
N GLU A 152 8.69 -26.41 -22.81
CA GLU A 152 8.08 -27.46 -23.63
C GLU A 152 8.05 -28.80 -22.91
N GLU A 153 9.05 -29.10 -22.08
CA GLU A 153 9.14 -30.36 -21.32
C GLU A 153 8.10 -30.39 -20.17
N LEU A 154 7.67 -29.22 -19.70
CA LEU A 154 6.61 -29.03 -18.70
C LEU A 154 5.20 -28.92 -19.31
N SER A 155 5.02 -29.07 -20.63
CA SER A 155 3.74 -28.79 -21.31
C SER A 155 2.60 -29.76 -21.01
N PHE A 156 2.84 -30.81 -20.23
CA PHE A 156 1.81 -31.72 -19.71
C PHE A 156 1.01 -31.10 -18.55
N ASN A 157 1.57 -30.09 -17.89
CA ASN A 157 0.90 -29.33 -16.84
C ASN A 157 -0.09 -28.31 -17.44
N ASN A 158 -1.00 -27.81 -16.61
CA ASN A 158 -1.95 -26.77 -16.97
C ASN A 158 -1.24 -25.46 -17.35
N GLU A 159 -1.71 -24.81 -18.42
CA GLU A 159 -1.06 -23.61 -18.97
C GLU A 159 -1.20 -22.36 -18.09
N ARG A 160 -2.14 -22.33 -17.13
CA ARG A 160 -2.18 -21.31 -16.07
C ARG A 160 -1.08 -21.56 -15.05
N THR A 161 -1.10 -22.71 -14.38
CA THR A 161 -0.10 -23.13 -13.38
C THR A 161 1.33 -23.00 -13.87
N LEU A 162 1.61 -23.37 -15.13
CA LEU A 162 2.93 -23.21 -15.74
C LEU A 162 3.37 -21.75 -15.93
N ARG A 163 2.44 -20.78 -15.98
CA ARG A 163 2.76 -19.33 -16.00
C ARG A 163 2.95 -18.75 -14.61
N ASP A 164 2.22 -19.22 -13.60
CA ASP A 164 2.34 -18.69 -12.24
C ASP A 164 3.67 -19.06 -11.55
N GLY A 165 4.37 -20.08 -12.04
CA GLY A 165 5.77 -20.39 -11.69
C GLY A 165 6.85 -19.62 -12.47
N ILE A 166 6.47 -18.68 -13.35
CA ILE A 166 7.36 -17.96 -14.28
C ILE A 166 7.27 -16.43 -14.09
N TYR A 167 8.42 -15.77 -13.92
CA TYR A 167 8.55 -14.31 -13.89
C TYR A 167 9.45 -13.80 -15.02
N GLU A 168 8.98 -12.84 -15.80
CA GLU A 168 9.67 -12.26 -16.98
C GLU A 168 10.25 -13.28 -18.00
N GLY A 169 9.70 -14.50 -18.04
CA GLY A 169 10.15 -15.59 -18.90
C GLY A 169 11.13 -16.56 -18.24
N THR A 170 11.56 -16.26 -17.01
CA THR A 170 12.41 -17.12 -16.18
C THR A 170 11.54 -18.00 -15.27
N ILE A 171 11.79 -19.31 -15.27
CA ILE A 171 11.16 -20.28 -14.37
C ILE A 171 11.85 -20.18 -13.00
N TYR A 172 11.07 -20.04 -11.93
CA TYR A 172 11.56 -20.15 -10.54
C TYR A 172 10.86 -21.28 -9.78
N GLY A 173 9.57 -21.51 -10.04
CA GLY A 173 8.79 -22.61 -9.48
C GLY A 173 8.41 -23.65 -10.53
N LEU A 174 8.69 -24.92 -10.28
CA LEU A 174 8.21 -26.05 -11.09
C LEU A 174 6.86 -26.55 -10.54
N PRO A 175 5.80 -26.71 -11.35
CA PRO A 175 4.51 -27.24 -10.90
C PRO A 175 4.64 -28.60 -10.18
N TYR A 176 4.21 -28.65 -8.92
CA TYR A 176 4.42 -29.80 -8.03
C TYR A 176 3.12 -30.54 -7.72
N GLU A 177 2.09 -29.81 -7.25
CA GLU A 177 0.77 -30.31 -6.88
C GLU A 177 -0.29 -29.23 -7.13
N PHE A 178 -1.54 -29.66 -7.30
CA PHE A 178 -2.72 -28.81 -7.39
C PHE A 178 -3.70 -29.20 -6.27
N ASP A 179 -4.51 -28.26 -5.80
CA ASP A 179 -5.61 -28.56 -4.87
C ASP A 179 -6.73 -27.50 -4.95
N PHE A 180 -7.89 -27.83 -4.40
CA PHE A 180 -9.06 -26.96 -4.38
C PHE A 180 -10.06 -27.34 -3.28
N ASP A 181 -10.91 -26.40 -2.88
CA ASP A 181 -11.94 -26.62 -1.87
C ASP A 181 -13.12 -27.47 -2.40
N VAL A 182 -13.58 -28.41 -1.59
CA VAL A 182 -14.73 -29.28 -1.85
C VAL A 182 -15.63 -29.43 -0.61
N LEU A 183 -16.89 -29.80 -0.82
CA LEU A 183 -17.86 -30.12 0.22
C LEU A 183 -18.10 -31.62 0.26
N TYR A 184 -17.49 -32.31 1.23
CA TYR A 184 -17.74 -33.71 1.54
C TYR A 184 -19.16 -33.90 2.08
N TYR A 185 -19.81 -35.03 1.75
CA TYR A 185 -21.19 -35.35 2.13
C TYR A 185 -21.40 -36.87 2.30
N ASP A 186 -22.40 -37.25 3.09
CA ASP A 186 -22.87 -38.63 3.25
C ASP A 186 -23.65 -39.06 1.99
N ASP A 187 -23.12 -40.02 1.23
CA ASP A 187 -23.72 -40.44 -0.05
C ASP A 187 -24.93 -41.38 0.10
N GLN A 188 -25.32 -41.72 1.33
CA GLN A 188 -26.55 -42.39 1.67
C GLN A 188 -27.67 -41.40 2.04
N ASN A 189 -27.33 -40.11 2.27
CA ASN A 189 -28.29 -39.09 2.67
C ASN A 189 -29.01 -38.46 1.45
N VAL A 190 -30.32 -38.73 1.37
CA VAL A 190 -31.19 -38.26 0.28
C VAL A 190 -31.27 -36.73 0.21
N ASP A 191 -31.23 -36.04 1.34
CA ASP A 191 -31.28 -34.58 1.38
C ASP A 191 -30.01 -33.97 0.75
N SER A 192 -28.83 -34.51 1.10
CA SER A 192 -27.54 -34.11 0.51
C SER A 192 -27.55 -34.28 -1.00
N ILE A 193 -27.95 -35.46 -1.49
CA ILE A 193 -28.02 -35.79 -2.92
C ILE A 193 -28.94 -34.81 -3.66
N ASN A 194 -30.10 -34.48 -3.08
CA ASN A 194 -31.05 -33.53 -3.68
C ASN A 194 -30.47 -32.11 -3.82
N MET A 195 -29.67 -31.64 -2.87
CA MET A 195 -28.97 -30.35 -2.98
C MET A 195 -27.86 -30.39 -4.04
N ILE A 196 -27.05 -31.46 -4.06
CA ILE A 196 -25.89 -31.60 -4.95
C ILE A 196 -26.32 -31.57 -6.43
N ASN A 197 -27.45 -32.20 -6.77
CA ASN A 197 -28.02 -32.16 -8.11
C ASN A 197 -28.32 -30.73 -8.64
N ASN A 198 -28.45 -29.75 -7.74
CA ASN A 198 -28.75 -28.35 -8.06
C ASN A 198 -27.57 -27.38 -7.80
N MET A 199 -26.45 -27.87 -7.24
CA MET A 199 -25.33 -27.08 -6.71
C MET A 199 -24.75 -26.06 -7.71
N LYS A 200 -24.82 -26.36 -9.02
CA LYS A 200 -24.34 -25.48 -10.10
C LYS A 200 -25.11 -24.16 -10.21
N GLU A 201 -26.40 -24.13 -9.88
CA GLU A 201 -27.24 -22.94 -10.04
C GLU A 201 -27.47 -22.21 -8.71
N MET A 202 -27.34 -22.93 -7.58
CA MET A 202 -27.48 -22.42 -6.20
C MET A 202 -26.33 -21.48 -5.78
N THR A 203 -26.64 -20.49 -4.93
CA THR A 203 -25.65 -19.74 -4.14
C THR A 203 -25.40 -20.39 -2.77
N TRP A 204 -24.43 -19.86 -2.02
CA TRP A 204 -24.21 -20.24 -0.62
C TRP A 204 -25.43 -19.96 0.28
N ASP A 205 -26.19 -18.90 0.02
CA ASP A 205 -27.39 -18.56 0.77
C ASP A 205 -28.54 -19.56 0.48
N ASP A 206 -28.67 -20.01 -0.77
CA ASP A 206 -29.63 -21.04 -1.18
C ASP A 206 -29.29 -22.41 -0.58
N LEU A 207 -27.99 -22.76 -0.55
CA LEU A 207 -27.49 -23.99 0.07
C LEU A 207 -27.78 -24.00 1.57
N LEU A 208 -27.41 -22.93 2.29
CA LEU A 208 -27.65 -22.82 3.73
C LEU A 208 -29.15 -22.78 4.08
N THR A 209 -29.98 -22.19 3.23
CA THR A 209 -31.45 -22.24 3.37
C THR A 209 -31.98 -23.67 3.19
N SER A 210 -31.42 -24.43 2.24
CA SER A 210 -31.77 -25.83 2.00
C SER A 210 -31.38 -26.72 3.19
N ILE A 211 -30.16 -26.55 3.72
CA ILE A 211 -29.66 -27.27 4.91
C ILE A 211 -30.60 -27.07 6.11
N LYS A 212 -31.16 -25.89 6.33
CA LYS A 212 -32.10 -25.65 7.44
C LYS A 212 -33.43 -26.40 7.34
N SER A 213 -33.71 -27.05 6.21
CA SER A 213 -34.91 -27.87 5.98
C SER A 213 -34.65 -29.38 5.97
N SER A 214 -33.39 -29.82 6.06
CA SER A 214 -32.96 -31.23 5.98
C SER A 214 -32.59 -31.84 7.33
N THR A 215 -32.20 -33.13 7.35
CA THR A 215 -31.51 -33.74 8.49
C THR A 215 -30.10 -34.25 8.13
N PRO A 216 -29.04 -33.78 8.83
CA PRO A 216 -29.04 -32.73 9.85
C PRO A 216 -29.40 -31.34 9.29
N ASN A 217 -29.74 -30.42 10.19
CA ASN A 217 -30.14 -29.04 9.85
C ASN A 217 -29.05 -27.99 10.12
N THR A 218 -27.82 -28.45 10.33
CA THR A 218 -26.66 -27.69 10.82
C THR A 218 -25.45 -27.88 9.92
N GLN A 219 -24.53 -26.91 9.95
CA GLN A 219 -23.35 -26.89 9.10
C GLN A 219 -22.13 -26.41 9.90
N SER A 220 -21.02 -27.13 9.78
CA SER A 220 -19.74 -26.92 10.48
C SER A 220 -18.59 -26.94 9.46
N ILE A 221 -17.67 -25.97 9.52
CA ILE A 221 -16.52 -25.76 8.61
C ILE A 221 -15.39 -25.13 9.44
N GLY A 222 -14.16 -25.56 9.21
CA GLY A 222 -12.98 -25.05 9.90
C GLY A 222 -12.58 -23.64 9.45
N LEU A 223 -13.19 -22.60 10.04
CA LEU A 223 -12.90 -21.18 9.79
C LEU A 223 -11.94 -20.55 10.82
N GLY A 224 -11.46 -21.35 11.79
CA GLY A 224 -10.37 -20.99 12.71
C GLY A 224 -9.02 -20.77 12.02
N ASP A 225 -8.85 -21.26 10.79
CA ASP A 225 -7.74 -20.87 9.91
C ASP A 225 -8.07 -19.60 9.12
N ASP A 226 -7.07 -18.73 8.94
CA ASP A 226 -7.18 -17.43 8.28
C ASP A 226 -7.40 -17.56 6.77
N ASN A 227 -6.77 -18.56 6.13
CA ASN A 227 -6.91 -18.77 4.69
C ASN A 227 -8.31 -19.34 4.39
N ASN A 228 -8.79 -20.34 5.15
CA ASN A 228 -10.13 -20.90 4.98
C ASN A 228 -11.25 -19.85 5.13
N LEU A 229 -11.09 -18.86 6.03
CA LEU A 229 -12.03 -17.75 6.19
C LEU A 229 -12.02 -16.79 4.99
N LEU A 230 -10.84 -16.45 4.47
CA LEU A 230 -10.71 -15.64 3.26
C LEU A 230 -11.27 -16.37 2.04
N ASP A 231 -10.99 -17.67 1.91
CA ASP A 231 -11.47 -18.53 0.84
C ASP A 231 -13.01 -18.57 0.81
N LEU A 232 -13.66 -18.77 1.96
CA LEU A 232 -15.12 -18.72 2.05
C LEU A 232 -15.68 -17.35 1.65
N LEU A 233 -15.06 -16.23 2.05
CA LEU A 233 -15.49 -14.89 1.65
C LEU A 233 -15.35 -14.67 0.13
N MET A 234 -14.26 -15.15 -0.48
CA MET A 234 -13.99 -15.02 -1.92
C MET A 234 -14.88 -15.93 -2.75
N GLU A 235 -15.20 -17.14 -2.29
CA GLU A 235 -16.19 -18.04 -2.87
C GLU A 235 -17.61 -17.46 -2.77
N TYR A 236 -17.98 -16.90 -1.61
CA TYR A 236 -19.25 -16.24 -1.38
C TYR A 236 -19.45 -15.06 -2.34
N ALA A 237 -18.46 -14.16 -2.42
CA ALA A 237 -18.43 -13.06 -3.38
C ALA A 237 -18.52 -13.56 -4.84
N SER A 238 -17.72 -14.57 -5.20
CA SER A 238 -17.70 -15.14 -6.55
C SER A 238 -19.01 -15.83 -6.94
N SER A 239 -19.74 -16.42 -5.99
CA SER A 239 -21.05 -17.05 -6.23
C SER A 239 -22.14 -16.03 -6.58
N ARG A 240 -21.95 -14.76 -6.19
CA ARG A 240 -22.88 -13.65 -6.38
C ARG A 240 -22.47 -12.69 -7.51
N TYR A 241 -21.16 -12.49 -7.73
CA TYR A 241 -20.62 -11.50 -8.67
C TYR A 241 -19.50 -12.08 -9.55
N GLN A 242 -19.35 -11.56 -10.78
CA GLN A 242 -18.29 -11.98 -11.70
C GLN A 242 -17.01 -11.16 -11.51
N LEU A 243 -16.18 -11.61 -10.57
CA LEU A 243 -14.93 -10.96 -10.12
C LEU A 243 -13.77 -11.04 -11.14
N THR A 244 -13.99 -10.59 -12.39
CA THR A 244 -12.95 -10.65 -13.43
C THR A 244 -12.86 -9.38 -14.25
N LYS A 245 -11.63 -8.90 -14.48
CA LYS A 245 -11.30 -7.75 -15.34
C LYS A 245 -11.78 -7.88 -16.79
N LYS A 246 -12.09 -9.10 -17.23
CA LYS A 246 -12.65 -9.42 -18.55
C LYS A 246 -14.14 -9.09 -18.65
N TYR A 247 -14.87 -9.16 -17.53
CA TYR A 247 -16.30 -8.86 -17.45
C TYR A 247 -16.53 -7.41 -17.03
N ASP A 248 -15.85 -6.97 -15.97
CA ASP A 248 -15.89 -5.60 -15.46
C ASP A 248 -14.47 -5.18 -15.03
N PRO A 249 -13.87 -4.12 -15.62
CA PRO A 249 -12.56 -3.63 -15.19
C PRO A 249 -12.55 -3.04 -13.77
N LEU A 250 -13.72 -2.71 -13.22
CA LEU A 250 -13.91 -2.15 -11.88
C LEU A 250 -14.59 -3.12 -10.90
N TYR A 251 -14.58 -4.43 -11.18
CA TYR A 251 -15.22 -5.47 -10.36
C TYR A 251 -14.87 -5.40 -8.86
N TYR A 252 -13.69 -4.88 -8.50
CA TYR A 252 -13.22 -4.72 -7.12
C TYR A 252 -13.94 -3.59 -6.37
N GLU A 253 -14.59 -2.65 -7.06
CA GLU A 253 -15.37 -1.58 -6.43
C GLU A 253 -16.60 -2.12 -5.69
N ILE A 254 -17.07 -3.35 -5.98
CA ILE A 254 -18.22 -3.93 -5.28
C ILE A 254 -18.00 -3.99 -3.76
N PHE A 255 -16.75 -4.17 -3.33
CA PHE A 255 -16.36 -4.33 -1.92
C PHE A 255 -16.33 -3.01 -1.14
N TYR A 256 -16.37 -1.84 -1.80
CA TYR A 256 -16.22 -0.56 -1.09
C TYR A 256 -16.98 0.65 -1.63
N ASN A 257 -17.68 0.52 -2.77
CA ASN A 257 -18.79 1.42 -3.09
C ASN A 257 -20.00 1.09 -2.20
N LYS A 258 -21.16 1.71 -2.45
CA LYS A 258 -22.41 1.48 -1.68
C LYS A 258 -22.83 0.00 -1.58
N THR A 259 -22.47 -0.79 -2.59
CA THR A 259 -22.69 -2.24 -2.62
C THR A 259 -21.83 -3.00 -1.60
N GLY A 260 -20.75 -2.41 -1.09
CA GLY A 260 -19.86 -3.01 -0.10
C GLY A 260 -20.53 -3.12 1.26
N GLU A 261 -21.23 -2.06 1.68
CA GLU A 261 -22.10 -2.06 2.86
C GLU A 261 -23.15 -3.18 2.75
N GLU A 262 -23.81 -3.31 1.60
CA GLU A 262 -24.82 -4.35 1.32
C GLU A 262 -24.21 -5.76 1.26
N PHE A 263 -23.00 -5.90 0.70
CA PHE A 263 -22.26 -7.16 0.58
C PHE A 263 -21.82 -7.69 1.94
N PHE A 264 -21.15 -6.87 2.76
CA PHE A 264 -20.73 -7.26 4.11
C PHE A 264 -21.92 -7.41 5.06
N SER A 265 -22.99 -6.61 4.91
CA SER A 265 -24.26 -6.88 5.61
C SER A 265 -24.83 -8.25 5.24
N SER A 266 -24.76 -8.64 3.96
CA SER A 266 -25.22 -9.97 3.52
C SER A 266 -24.36 -11.09 4.08
N PHE A 267 -23.02 -10.98 3.99
CA PHE A 267 -22.09 -12.00 4.48
C PHE A 267 -22.20 -12.17 6.00
N TYR A 268 -22.38 -11.08 6.75
CA TYR A 268 -22.62 -11.16 8.20
C TYR A 268 -23.91 -11.91 8.53
N ASN A 269 -25.01 -11.65 7.80
CA ASN A 269 -26.25 -12.40 7.96
C ASN A 269 -26.12 -13.87 7.55
N PHE A 270 -25.33 -14.18 6.52
CA PHE A 270 -24.95 -15.55 6.15
C PHE A 270 -24.22 -16.23 7.32
N MET A 271 -23.20 -15.59 7.91
CA MET A 271 -22.46 -16.10 9.07
C MET A 271 -23.35 -16.29 10.32
N ILE A 272 -24.30 -15.39 10.60
CA ILE A 272 -25.32 -15.58 11.65
C ILE A 272 -26.18 -16.82 11.35
N MET A 273 -26.64 -16.95 10.11
CA MET A 273 -27.44 -18.11 9.70
C MET A 273 -26.65 -19.42 9.76
N TYR A 274 -25.33 -19.35 9.63
CA TYR A 274 -24.44 -20.49 9.43
C TYR A 274 -24.30 -21.36 10.69
N THR A 275 -24.05 -20.78 11.87
CA THR A 275 -23.90 -21.48 13.17
C THR A 275 -25.01 -21.16 14.17
N ASN A 276 -26.28 -21.33 13.77
CA ASN A 276 -27.45 -21.16 14.65
C ASN A 276 -27.57 -19.81 15.40
N GLY A 277 -26.82 -18.78 14.99
CA GLY A 277 -26.88 -17.43 15.55
C GLY A 277 -25.61 -16.91 16.22
N ASN A 278 -24.53 -17.70 16.37
CA ASN A 278 -23.30 -17.26 17.05
C ASN A 278 -22.09 -17.17 16.10
N VAL A 279 -21.68 -15.94 15.75
CA VAL A 279 -20.62 -15.66 14.75
C VAL A 279 -19.20 -15.85 15.31
N ASP A 280 -18.97 -15.45 16.56
CA ASP A 280 -17.68 -15.64 17.27
C ASP A 280 -17.33 -17.14 17.38
N GLU A 281 -18.35 -17.97 17.57
CA GLU A 281 -18.21 -19.43 17.54
C GLU A 281 -17.90 -19.95 16.12
N SER A 282 -18.58 -19.48 15.06
CA SER A 282 -18.30 -19.97 13.69
C SER A 282 -16.86 -19.77 13.27
N ILE A 283 -16.28 -18.61 13.58
CA ILE A 283 -14.93 -18.28 13.14
C ILE A 283 -13.84 -18.95 13.98
N ARG A 284 -14.21 -19.64 15.08
CA ARG A 284 -13.28 -20.39 15.93
C ARG A 284 -13.26 -21.90 15.64
N ILE A 285 -14.30 -22.45 15.00
CA ILE A 285 -14.38 -23.86 14.59
C ILE A 285 -13.11 -24.24 13.83
N THR A 286 -12.37 -25.23 14.31
CA THR A 286 -11.18 -25.76 13.64
C THR A 286 -11.55 -26.71 12.51
N LEU A 287 -10.57 -27.12 11.69
CA LEU A 287 -10.79 -28.16 10.67
C LEU A 287 -11.26 -29.47 11.33
N ASP A 288 -10.73 -29.77 12.52
CA ASP A 288 -11.05 -30.92 13.35
C ASP A 288 -12.45 -30.90 13.94
N ASP A 289 -12.87 -29.77 14.54
CA ASP A 289 -14.24 -29.61 15.06
C ASP A 289 -15.27 -29.88 13.95
N ALA A 290 -15.03 -29.31 12.77
CA ALA A 290 -15.89 -29.49 11.60
C ALA A 290 -15.86 -30.93 11.06
N PHE A 291 -14.71 -31.60 11.11
CA PHE A 291 -14.58 -32.99 10.68
C PHE A 291 -15.25 -33.95 11.66
N ALA A 292 -15.10 -33.72 12.97
CA ALA A 292 -15.77 -34.45 14.02
C ALA A 292 -17.29 -34.30 13.95
N ASP A 293 -17.79 -33.07 13.75
CA ASP A 293 -19.23 -32.83 13.57
C ASP A 293 -19.81 -33.54 12.35
N PHE A 294 -19.05 -33.65 11.26
CA PHE A 294 -19.45 -34.42 10.08
C PHE A 294 -19.41 -35.93 10.33
N LYS A 295 -18.36 -36.44 10.99
CA LYS A 295 -18.19 -37.85 11.40
C LYS A 295 -19.29 -38.32 12.37
N GLU A 296 -19.80 -37.42 13.21
CA GLU A 296 -20.94 -37.64 14.12
C GLU A 296 -22.32 -37.34 13.48
N LYS A 297 -22.37 -36.98 12.19
CA LYS A 297 -23.58 -36.60 11.43
C LYS A 297 -24.37 -35.41 12.01
N LYS A 298 -23.69 -34.49 12.70
CA LYS A 298 -24.24 -33.18 13.09
C LYS A 298 -24.14 -32.15 11.97
N SER A 299 -23.09 -32.21 11.14
CA SER A 299 -22.92 -31.33 9.98
C SER A 299 -23.43 -32.00 8.70
N MET A 300 -24.14 -31.26 7.84
CA MET A 300 -24.63 -31.79 6.56
C MET A 300 -23.49 -31.99 5.55
N PHE A 301 -22.60 -31.01 5.43
CA PHE A 301 -21.37 -31.11 4.64
C PHE A 301 -20.13 -30.93 5.52
N PHE A 302 -18.96 -31.28 5.00
CA PHE A 302 -17.66 -30.86 5.54
C PHE A 302 -16.85 -30.18 4.45
N LYS A 303 -16.42 -28.93 4.66
CA LYS A 303 -15.51 -28.25 3.72
C LYS A 303 -14.06 -28.62 4.04
N GLY A 304 -13.35 -29.13 3.05
CA GLY A 304 -11.91 -29.41 3.09
C GLY A 304 -11.32 -29.43 1.68
N LYS A 305 -10.02 -29.68 1.54
CA LYS A 305 -9.39 -29.74 0.21
C LYS A 305 -9.65 -31.10 -0.47
N ALA A 306 -9.56 -31.15 -1.79
CA ALA A 306 -9.76 -32.37 -2.57
C ALA A 306 -8.72 -33.46 -2.24
N SER A 307 -7.48 -33.07 -1.93
CA SER A 307 -6.42 -34.01 -1.52
C SER A 307 -6.72 -34.78 -0.22
N HIS A 308 -7.54 -34.23 0.68
CA HIS A 308 -7.87 -34.84 1.97
C HIS A 308 -8.63 -36.18 1.81
N CYS A 309 -9.13 -36.48 0.62
CA CYS A 309 -9.97 -37.64 0.30
C CYS A 309 -9.36 -38.98 0.77
N ASN A 310 -8.04 -39.15 0.74
CA ASN A 310 -7.41 -40.38 1.24
C ASN A 310 -7.38 -40.44 2.78
N ILE A 311 -7.05 -39.34 3.46
CA ILE A 311 -6.98 -39.25 4.93
C ILE A 311 -8.39 -39.43 5.52
N ILE A 312 -9.39 -38.76 4.94
CA ILE A 312 -10.80 -38.90 5.32
C ILE A 312 -11.27 -40.35 5.11
N ARG A 313 -10.80 -41.05 4.05
CA ARG A 313 -11.16 -42.46 3.82
C ARG A 313 -10.60 -43.40 4.88
N SER A 314 -9.37 -43.20 5.35
CA SER A 314 -8.84 -43.96 6.50
C SER A 314 -9.62 -43.64 7.79
N GLU A 315 -9.87 -42.36 8.05
CA GLU A 315 -10.57 -41.91 9.26
C GLU A 315 -12.04 -42.32 9.35
N MET A 316 -12.68 -42.52 8.20
CA MET A 316 -14.07 -43.00 8.09
C MET A 316 -14.19 -44.52 7.94
N ALA A 317 -13.08 -45.26 7.74
CA ALA A 317 -13.11 -46.70 7.44
C ALA A 317 -13.76 -47.58 8.53
N ASN A 318 -13.77 -47.10 9.78
CA ASN A 318 -14.42 -47.77 10.91
C ASN A 318 -15.89 -47.32 11.12
N THR A 319 -16.44 -46.50 10.23
CA THR A 319 -17.84 -46.04 10.26
C THR A 319 -18.67 -46.78 9.21
N ASN A 320 -19.99 -46.89 9.44
CA ASN A 320 -20.93 -47.45 8.46
C ASN A 320 -21.34 -46.45 7.36
N SER A 321 -20.69 -45.29 7.29
CA SER A 321 -21.02 -44.19 6.38
C SER A 321 -20.16 -44.28 5.12
N THR A 322 -20.80 -44.27 3.95
CA THR A 322 -20.11 -43.99 2.68
C THR A 322 -20.23 -42.50 2.37
N PHE A 323 -19.23 -41.94 1.68
CA PHE A 323 -19.10 -40.51 1.49
C PHE A 323 -18.49 -40.17 0.13
N SER A 324 -18.83 -38.98 -0.36
CA SER A 324 -18.31 -38.38 -1.58
C SER A 324 -18.12 -36.87 -1.35
N TYR A 325 -17.75 -36.09 -2.36
CA TYR A 325 -17.55 -34.64 -2.26
C TYR A 325 -17.94 -33.91 -3.54
N THR A 326 -18.65 -32.79 -3.41
CA THR A 326 -19.00 -31.91 -4.53
C THR A 326 -18.12 -30.67 -4.54
N LEU A 327 -18.02 -29.99 -5.68
CA LEU A 327 -17.61 -28.59 -5.69
C LEU A 327 -18.61 -27.72 -4.90
N PRO A 328 -18.20 -26.56 -4.35
CA PRO A 328 -19.08 -25.62 -3.69
C PRO A 328 -20.12 -24.98 -4.65
N PRO A 329 -21.04 -24.14 -4.12
CA PRO A 329 -22.06 -23.45 -4.90
C PRO A 329 -21.56 -22.76 -6.18
N LYS A 330 -22.34 -22.91 -7.25
CA LYS A 330 -22.00 -22.56 -8.64
C LYS A 330 -20.74 -23.19 -9.21
N TYR A 331 -20.27 -24.29 -8.62
CA TYR A 331 -18.99 -24.94 -8.96
C TYR A 331 -17.78 -24.00 -8.86
N LYS A 332 -17.90 -22.95 -8.05
CA LYS A 332 -16.85 -21.97 -7.77
C LYS A 332 -16.12 -22.36 -6.51
N THR A 333 -14.81 -22.52 -6.61
CA THR A 333 -13.95 -22.99 -5.52
C THR A 333 -12.63 -22.24 -5.48
N SER A 334 -12.12 -21.99 -4.27
CA SER A 334 -10.74 -21.58 -4.06
C SER A 334 -9.79 -22.64 -4.60
N VAL A 335 -8.80 -22.21 -5.37
CA VAL A 335 -7.76 -23.10 -5.92
C VAL A 335 -6.40 -22.74 -5.33
N ILE A 336 -5.54 -23.75 -5.15
CA ILE A 336 -4.18 -23.61 -4.65
C ILE A 336 -3.25 -24.36 -5.60
N GLU A 337 -2.16 -23.72 -6.01
CA GLU A 337 -1.14 -24.29 -6.90
C GLU A 337 0.20 -24.35 -6.17
N LYS A 338 0.78 -25.55 -6.01
CA LYS A 338 2.08 -25.73 -5.33
C LYS A 338 3.22 -25.85 -6.33
N PHE A 339 4.34 -25.25 -5.98
CA PHE A 339 5.56 -25.19 -6.76
C PHE A 339 6.75 -25.69 -5.95
N LEU A 340 7.65 -26.42 -6.61
CA LEU A 340 8.97 -26.74 -6.08
C LEU A 340 9.98 -25.72 -6.63
N ALA A 341 10.63 -24.99 -5.73
CA ALA A 341 11.68 -24.02 -6.06
C ALA A 341 13.02 -24.46 -5.45
N VAL A 342 14.12 -24.19 -6.15
CA VAL A 342 15.49 -24.49 -5.70
C VAL A 342 16.06 -23.26 -5.00
N ASN A 343 16.77 -23.44 -3.87
CA ASN A 343 17.37 -22.33 -3.13
C ASN A 343 18.71 -21.88 -3.77
N THR A 344 18.84 -20.58 -4.06
CA THR A 344 20.08 -19.94 -4.52
C THR A 344 21.21 -20.10 -3.50
N ASN A 345 20.91 -20.00 -2.21
CA ASN A 345 21.88 -20.06 -1.11
C ASN A 345 22.30 -21.50 -0.70
N SER A 346 21.66 -22.52 -1.28
CA SER A 346 22.08 -23.93 -1.13
C SER A 346 23.55 -24.13 -1.54
N LYS A 347 24.25 -24.95 -0.76
CA LYS A 347 25.68 -25.28 -0.92
C LYS A 347 25.91 -26.44 -1.92
N LEU A 348 24.84 -27.06 -2.42
CA LEU A 348 24.88 -28.15 -3.39
C LEU A 348 24.89 -27.62 -4.84
N ASP A 349 25.30 -28.49 -5.78
CA ASP A 349 25.37 -28.13 -7.19
C ASP A 349 23.99 -27.86 -7.80
N LYS A 350 23.85 -26.75 -8.52
CA LYS A 350 22.54 -26.31 -9.06
C LYS A 350 22.04 -27.20 -10.21
N ASN A 351 22.92 -27.87 -10.95
CA ASN A 351 22.49 -28.84 -11.97
C ASN A 351 21.87 -30.07 -11.29
N LEU A 352 22.52 -30.62 -10.26
CA LEU A 352 21.99 -31.73 -9.47
C LEU A 352 20.64 -31.37 -8.82
N LEU A 353 20.53 -30.18 -8.22
CA LEU A 353 19.26 -29.71 -7.66
C LEU A 353 18.17 -29.56 -8.73
N ALA A 354 18.49 -29.03 -9.92
CA ALA A 354 17.52 -28.93 -11.00
C ALA A 354 17.09 -30.30 -11.56
N GLU A 355 18.00 -31.27 -11.68
CA GLU A 355 17.68 -32.64 -12.10
C GLU A 355 16.81 -33.38 -11.07
N VAL A 356 17.07 -33.20 -9.78
CA VAL A 356 16.23 -33.74 -8.70
C VAL A 356 14.86 -33.05 -8.69
N ALA A 357 14.80 -31.73 -8.86
CA ALA A 357 13.54 -30.99 -8.92
C ALA A 357 12.68 -31.40 -10.13
N LEU A 358 13.30 -31.65 -11.29
CA LEU A 358 12.66 -32.25 -12.46
C LEU A 358 12.12 -33.67 -12.17
N ALA A 359 12.91 -34.52 -11.51
CA ALA A 359 12.47 -35.87 -11.15
C ALA A 359 11.24 -35.83 -10.22
N LEU A 360 11.25 -34.95 -9.21
CA LEU A 360 10.17 -34.76 -8.24
C LEU A 360 8.90 -34.09 -8.80
N THR A 361 9.01 -33.34 -9.90
CA THR A 361 7.87 -32.69 -10.59
C THR A 361 7.40 -33.44 -11.84
N SER A 362 8.07 -34.53 -12.22
CA SER A 362 7.73 -35.40 -13.34
C SER A 362 6.29 -35.95 -13.29
N LYS A 363 5.74 -36.32 -14.45
CA LYS A 363 4.44 -37.01 -14.57
C LYS A 363 4.35 -38.23 -13.63
N GLN A 364 5.43 -39.00 -13.54
CA GLN A 364 5.55 -40.19 -12.72
C GLN A 364 5.49 -39.86 -11.23
N ALA A 365 6.19 -38.82 -10.78
CA ALA A 365 6.16 -38.37 -9.39
C ALA A 365 4.79 -37.78 -8.99
N GLN A 366 4.17 -36.97 -9.85
CA GLN A 366 2.82 -36.45 -9.62
C GLN A 366 1.79 -37.59 -9.56
N LEU A 367 1.87 -38.59 -10.45
CA LEU A 367 1.03 -39.79 -10.40
C LEU A 367 1.28 -40.63 -9.13
N LEU A 368 2.53 -40.76 -8.70
CA LEU A 368 2.88 -41.50 -7.49
C LEU A 368 2.22 -40.87 -6.26
N ARG A 369 2.37 -39.55 -6.08
CA ARG A 369 1.73 -38.80 -4.99
C ARG A 369 0.21 -38.89 -5.05
N ALA A 370 -0.39 -38.78 -6.24
CA ALA A 370 -1.83 -38.93 -6.42
C ALA A 370 -2.36 -40.32 -6.03
N ASN A 371 -1.69 -41.39 -6.46
CA ASN A 371 -2.11 -42.77 -6.17
C ASN A 371 -1.86 -43.20 -4.71
N LYS A 372 -0.98 -42.52 -3.97
CA LYS A 372 -0.61 -42.88 -2.59
C LYS A 372 -1.23 -41.95 -1.54
N PHE A 373 -1.07 -40.64 -1.72
CA PHE A 373 -1.50 -39.63 -0.74
C PHE A 373 -2.78 -38.89 -1.12
N GLY A 374 -3.24 -39.01 -2.38
CA GLY A 374 -4.47 -38.36 -2.86
C GLY A 374 -4.26 -36.95 -3.43
N ALA A 375 -3.02 -36.46 -3.48
CA ALA A 375 -2.67 -35.17 -4.09
C ALA A 375 -3.13 -35.07 -5.56
N ILE A 376 -3.56 -33.90 -6.02
CA ILE A 376 -4.03 -33.74 -7.39
C ILE A 376 -2.85 -33.36 -8.31
N PRO A 377 -2.62 -34.06 -9.43
CA PRO A 377 -1.63 -33.65 -10.42
C PRO A 377 -1.97 -32.30 -11.03
N THR A 378 -0.96 -31.48 -11.32
CA THR A 378 -1.08 -30.19 -12.03
C THR A 378 -1.40 -30.33 -13.53
N PHE A 379 -1.90 -31.49 -13.95
CA PHE A 379 -2.05 -31.91 -15.34
C PHE A 379 -3.10 -31.10 -16.10
N ASP A 380 -2.82 -30.86 -17.40
CA ASP A 380 -3.83 -30.35 -18.32
C ASP A 380 -4.77 -31.48 -18.77
N ILE A 381 -5.89 -31.63 -18.06
CA ILE A 381 -6.90 -32.67 -18.33
C ILE A 381 -7.44 -32.59 -19.78
N THR A 382 -7.40 -31.42 -20.44
CA THR A 382 -7.79 -31.31 -21.87
C THR A 382 -6.88 -32.12 -22.80
N LYS A 383 -5.67 -32.45 -22.36
CA LYS A 383 -4.69 -33.29 -23.07
C LYS A 383 -4.86 -34.80 -22.80
N LYS A 384 -5.95 -35.24 -22.15
CA LYS A 384 -6.23 -36.66 -21.85
C LYS A 384 -6.26 -37.60 -23.06
N ASP A 385 -6.47 -37.08 -24.27
CA ASP A 385 -6.43 -37.88 -25.50
C ASP A 385 -5.07 -37.86 -26.23
N SER A 386 -4.15 -36.98 -25.86
CA SER A 386 -2.80 -36.89 -26.44
C SER A 386 -1.68 -37.36 -25.50
N ILE A 387 -1.91 -37.39 -24.17
CA ILE A 387 -0.93 -37.81 -23.16
C ILE A 387 -1.45 -39.07 -22.43
N PRO A 388 -0.86 -40.26 -22.66
CA PRO A 388 -1.35 -41.53 -22.08
C PRO A 388 -1.42 -41.55 -20.56
N GLU A 389 -0.49 -40.87 -19.87
CA GLU A 389 -0.46 -40.80 -18.40
C GLU A 389 -1.68 -40.07 -17.84
N ILE A 390 -2.12 -38.98 -18.48
CA ILE A 390 -3.34 -38.24 -18.11
C ILE A 390 -4.57 -39.10 -18.41
N LYS A 391 -4.56 -39.85 -19.52
CA LYS A 391 -5.65 -40.78 -19.86
C LYS A 391 -5.82 -41.88 -18.81
N THR A 392 -4.72 -42.49 -18.36
CA THR A 392 -4.73 -43.51 -17.30
C THR A 392 -5.17 -42.92 -15.97
N TYR A 393 -4.71 -41.71 -15.62
CA TYR A 393 -5.18 -41.01 -14.42
C TYR A 393 -6.70 -40.83 -14.42
N CYS A 394 -7.27 -40.24 -15.46
CA CYS A 394 -8.72 -40.02 -15.55
C CYS A 394 -9.54 -41.30 -15.78
N THR A 395 -8.91 -42.42 -16.18
CA THR A 395 -9.57 -43.73 -16.21
C THR A 395 -9.66 -44.33 -14.80
N ASN A 396 -8.64 -44.12 -13.96
CA ASN A 396 -8.59 -44.58 -12.57
C ASN A 396 -9.35 -43.65 -11.60
N GLN A 397 -9.37 -42.35 -11.89
CA GLN A 397 -9.98 -41.28 -11.08
C GLN A 397 -10.96 -40.44 -11.92
N PRO A 398 -12.01 -41.03 -12.51
CA PRO A 398 -12.92 -40.33 -13.41
C PRO A 398 -13.67 -39.18 -12.71
N TYR A 399 -13.96 -39.33 -11.42
CA TYR A 399 -14.67 -38.31 -10.63
C TYR A 399 -13.86 -37.03 -10.43
N ILE A 400 -12.57 -37.15 -10.10
CA ILE A 400 -11.64 -36.01 -10.00
C ILE A 400 -11.56 -35.26 -11.34
N CYS A 401 -11.37 -35.97 -12.45
CA CYS A 401 -11.24 -35.32 -13.76
C CYS A 401 -12.55 -34.65 -14.23
N ASP A 402 -13.71 -35.27 -13.98
CA ASP A 402 -15.04 -34.69 -14.26
C ASP A 402 -15.30 -33.42 -13.43
N ILE A 403 -14.87 -33.40 -12.16
CA ILE A 403 -14.89 -32.20 -11.30
C ILE A 403 -13.96 -31.12 -11.85
N ILE A 404 -12.71 -31.45 -12.20
CA ILE A 404 -11.73 -30.48 -12.72
C ILE A 404 -12.18 -29.88 -14.06
N GLU A 405 -12.92 -30.62 -14.89
CA GLU A 405 -13.51 -30.12 -16.15
C GLU A 405 -14.73 -29.22 -15.95
N LYS A 406 -15.44 -29.32 -14.81
CA LYS A 406 -16.64 -28.51 -14.49
C LYS A 406 -16.36 -27.28 -13.62
N MET A 407 -15.19 -27.24 -12.99
CA MET A 407 -14.79 -26.26 -11.98
C MET A 407 -14.55 -24.86 -12.54
N ASP A 408 -15.16 -23.84 -11.91
CA ASP A 408 -14.84 -22.43 -12.12
C ASP A 408 -13.87 -21.96 -11.02
N ARG A 409 -12.63 -21.62 -11.43
CA ARG A 409 -11.49 -21.47 -10.51
C ARG A 409 -11.42 -20.07 -9.90
N VAL A 410 -11.48 -19.98 -8.57
CA VAL A 410 -11.38 -18.72 -7.80
C VAL A 410 -9.92 -18.51 -7.39
N TYR A 411 -9.13 -17.89 -8.27
CA TYR A 411 -7.75 -17.48 -7.98
C TYR A 411 -7.74 -16.20 -7.12
N ILE A 412 -7.59 -16.33 -5.81
CA ILE A 412 -7.71 -15.21 -4.84
C ILE A 412 -6.62 -14.14 -5.08
N LYS A 413 -5.38 -14.57 -5.35
CA LYS A 413 -4.27 -13.67 -5.73
C LYS A 413 -4.60 -12.80 -6.95
N ASP A 414 -5.32 -13.34 -7.94
CA ASP A 414 -5.75 -12.59 -9.14
C ASP A 414 -6.91 -11.62 -8.85
N ILE A 415 -7.85 -12.01 -7.98
CA ILE A 415 -9.01 -11.21 -7.58
C ILE A 415 -8.57 -9.95 -6.81
N LEU A 416 -7.57 -10.08 -5.93
CA LEU A 416 -7.10 -8.97 -5.09
C LEU A 416 -5.95 -8.14 -5.72
N LYS A 417 -5.36 -8.60 -6.83
CA LYS A 417 -4.25 -7.91 -7.54
C LYS A 417 -4.75 -6.88 -8.55
N ASN A 418 -4.24 -5.65 -8.49
CA ASN A 418 -4.56 -4.55 -9.41
C ASN A 418 -3.33 -3.65 -9.63
N GLU A 419 -3.37 -2.69 -10.56
CA GLU A 419 -2.26 -1.75 -10.82
C GLU A 419 -1.78 -1.00 -9.56
N LYS A 420 -2.65 -0.81 -8.57
CA LYS A 420 -2.33 -0.15 -7.29
C LYS A 420 -2.53 -1.05 -6.06
N SER A 421 -2.72 -2.35 -6.24
CA SER A 421 -2.96 -3.23 -5.10
C SER A 421 -1.75 -3.22 -4.16
N SER A 422 -2.00 -3.33 -2.86
CA SER A 422 -0.97 -3.81 -1.94
C SER A 422 -0.40 -5.16 -2.43
N PRO A 423 0.86 -5.52 -2.12
CA PRO A 423 1.39 -6.85 -2.39
C PRO A 423 0.54 -7.93 -1.70
N PHE A 424 0.39 -9.09 -2.34
CA PHE A 424 -0.43 -10.18 -1.80
C PHE A 424 0.08 -10.68 -0.44
N VAL A 425 1.40 -10.64 -0.22
CA VAL A 425 2.03 -10.94 1.08
C VAL A 425 1.51 -10.03 2.22
N GLU A 426 1.27 -8.74 1.96
CA GLU A 426 0.66 -7.82 2.94
C GLU A 426 -0.86 -8.07 3.08
N ILE A 427 -1.53 -8.44 1.99
CA ILE A 427 -2.96 -8.78 1.98
C ILE A 427 -3.22 -10.01 2.87
N GLU A 428 -2.54 -11.13 2.66
CA GLU A 428 -2.72 -12.33 3.47
C GLU A 428 -2.27 -12.11 4.95
N SER A 429 -1.29 -11.23 5.17
CA SER A 429 -0.82 -10.86 6.52
C SER A 429 -1.83 -10.05 7.37
N PHE A 430 -2.81 -9.39 6.75
CA PHE A 430 -3.74 -8.51 7.48
C PHE A 430 -5.22 -8.68 7.16
N LEU A 431 -5.59 -9.08 5.95
CA LEU A 431 -6.98 -9.12 5.52
C LEU A 431 -7.81 -10.16 6.29
N PRO A 432 -7.36 -11.41 6.52
CA PRO A 432 -8.10 -12.38 7.33
C PRO A 432 -8.41 -11.88 8.74
N ARG A 433 -7.41 -11.32 9.44
CA ARG A 433 -7.59 -10.73 10.76
C ARG A 433 -8.52 -9.50 10.76
N LEU A 434 -8.55 -8.72 9.67
CA LEU A 434 -9.52 -7.62 9.51
C LEU A 434 -10.94 -8.16 9.26
N ILE A 435 -11.09 -9.27 8.53
CA ILE A 435 -12.37 -9.96 8.35
C ILE A 435 -12.88 -10.50 9.69
N ARG A 436 -12.05 -11.18 10.49
CA ARG A 436 -12.41 -11.61 11.86
C ARG A 436 -12.89 -10.42 12.71
N SER A 437 -12.09 -9.35 12.78
CA SER A 437 -12.43 -8.15 13.54
C SER A 437 -13.77 -7.51 13.11
N TYR A 438 -14.12 -7.58 11.83
CA TYR A 438 -15.42 -7.14 11.31
C TYR A 438 -16.56 -8.07 11.73
N LEU A 439 -16.37 -9.38 11.66
CA LEU A 439 -17.35 -10.38 12.09
C LEU A 439 -17.61 -10.33 13.60
N ASP A 440 -16.56 -10.17 14.41
CA ASP A 440 -16.65 -10.08 15.88
C ASP A 440 -17.39 -8.82 16.36
N ASN A 441 -17.12 -7.68 15.72
CA ASN A 441 -17.56 -6.36 16.18
C ASN A 441 -18.70 -5.75 15.33
N SER A 442 -19.16 -6.46 14.29
CA SER A 442 -20.04 -5.92 13.23
C SER A 442 -19.47 -4.69 12.50
N ASP A 443 -18.14 -4.55 12.41
CA ASP A 443 -17.45 -3.37 11.85
C ASP A 443 -17.41 -3.39 10.31
N ILE A 444 -18.57 -3.15 9.69
CA ILE A 444 -18.73 -3.07 8.23
C ILE A 444 -17.88 -1.92 7.64
N ASP A 445 -17.80 -0.78 8.34
CA ASP A 445 -16.99 0.37 7.91
C ASP A 445 -15.49 0.00 7.84
N GLY A 446 -14.99 -0.76 8.83
CA GLY A 446 -13.63 -1.31 8.85
C GLY A 446 -13.36 -2.28 7.69
N ALA A 447 -14.29 -3.18 7.37
CA ALA A 447 -14.17 -4.09 6.22
C ALA A 447 -14.18 -3.33 4.88
N VAL A 448 -15.13 -2.41 4.68
CA VAL A 448 -15.21 -1.52 3.50
C VAL A 448 -13.93 -0.69 3.36
N PHE A 449 -13.40 -0.14 4.46
CA PHE A 449 -12.15 0.61 4.45
C PHE A 449 -10.95 -0.28 4.09
N ALA A 450 -10.84 -1.49 4.64
CA ALA A 450 -9.75 -2.43 4.36
C ALA A 450 -9.71 -2.77 2.86
N PHE A 451 -10.82 -3.23 2.29
CA PHE A 451 -10.91 -3.53 0.86
C PHE A 451 -10.66 -2.29 -0.01
N LYS A 452 -11.16 -1.11 0.37
CA LYS A 452 -10.82 0.13 -0.33
C LYS A 452 -9.32 0.42 -0.34
N ASN A 453 -8.66 0.24 0.80
CA ASN A 453 -7.24 0.53 0.98
C ASN A 453 -6.34 -0.49 0.26
N ILE A 454 -6.83 -1.71 -0.02
CA ILE A 454 -6.17 -2.64 -0.97
C ILE A 454 -6.07 -2.00 -2.35
N PHE A 455 -7.17 -1.53 -2.93
CA PHE A 455 -7.21 -1.15 -4.36
C PHE A 455 -6.90 0.32 -4.67
N THR A 456 -7.03 1.22 -3.68
CA THR A 456 -6.92 2.68 -3.88
C THR A 456 -5.82 3.31 -3.02
N LEU A 457 -5.39 4.51 -3.42
CA LEU A 457 -4.44 5.35 -2.69
C LEU A 457 -5.09 6.63 -2.18
N LEU A 458 -4.56 7.19 -1.08
CA LEU A 458 -5.07 8.39 -0.41
C LEU A 458 -5.21 9.63 -1.35
N THR A 459 -4.42 9.68 -2.41
CA THR A 459 -4.38 10.77 -3.40
C THR A 459 -5.22 10.54 -4.66
N ASP A 460 -5.91 9.40 -4.79
CA ASP A 460 -6.81 9.13 -5.92
C ASP A 460 -8.09 10.00 -5.82
N ASP A 461 -8.75 9.97 -4.65
CA ASP A 461 -10.06 10.57 -4.34
C ASP A 461 -10.04 12.11 -4.15
N LEU A 462 -9.03 12.81 -4.68
CA LEU A 462 -8.90 14.27 -4.55
C LEU A 462 -10.03 15.07 -5.24
N GLY A 463 -10.86 14.43 -6.08
CA GLY A 463 -12.09 15.00 -6.65
C GLY A 463 -11.94 16.41 -7.25
N ILE A 464 -12.85 17.31 -6.90
CA ILE A 464 -12.84 18.72 -7.35
C ILE A 464 -11.60 19.48 -6.80
N PHE A 465 -11.10 19.10 -5.61
CA PHE A 465 -9.95 19.75 -4.98
C PHE A 465 -8.64 19.53 -5.75
N LYS A 466 -8.53 18.42 -6.50
CA LYS A 466 -7.46 18.20 -7.50
C LYS A 466 -7.43 19.33 -8.54
N ILE A 467 -8.59 19.63 -9.12
CA ILE A 467 -8.73 20.67 -10.16
C ILE A 467 -8.45 22.07 -9.58
N LEU A 468 -8.98 22.37 -8.38
CA LEU A 468 -8.70 23.63 -7.69
C LEU A 468 -7.20 23.81 -7.37
N SER A 469 -6.50 22.72 -7.02
CA SER A 469 -5.06 22.72 -6.77
C SER A 469 -4.24 23.01 -8.04
N TYR A 470 -4.61 22.42 -9.19
CA TYR A 470 -4.00 22.79 -10.48
C TYR A 470 -4.26 24.26 -10.84
N ILE A 471 -5.51 24.74 -10.71
CA ILE A 471 -5.88 26.13 -11.05
C ILE A 471 -5.04 27.13 -10.25
N ILE A 472 -4.86 26.93 -8.94
CA ILE A 472 -4.10 27.88 -8.12
C ILE A 472 -2.59 27.85 -8.44
N VAL A 473 -2.01 26.67 -8.62
CA VAL A 473 -0.59 26.52 -9.02
C VAL A 473 -0.33 27.19 -10.38
N ILE A 474 -1.24 27.03 -11.35
CA ILE A 474 -1.15 27.68 -12.66
C ILE A 474 -1.28 29.21 -12.51
N ALA A 475 -2.24 29.70 -11.72
CA ALA A 475 -2.46 31.13 -11.52
C ALA A 475 -1.24 31.84 -10.90
N PHE A 476 -0.63 31.24 -9.87
CA PHE A 476 0.62 31.77 -9.28
C PHE A 476 1.80 31.67 -10.26
N SER A 477 1.91 30.58 -11.04
CA SER A 477 2.97 30.43 -12.05
C SER A 477 2.91 31.51 -13.14
N LEU A 478 1.70 31.82 -13.65
CA LEU A 478 1.48 32.90 -14.60
C LEU A 478 1.82 34.28 -14.01
N PHE A 479 1.50 34.50 -12.73
CA PHE A 479 1.87 35.71 -12.02
C PHE A 479 3.39 35.84 -11.83
N PHE A 480 4.11 34.75 -11.54
CA PHE A 480 5.57 34.75 -11.45
C PHE A 480 6.24 34.97 -12.81
N LEU A 481 5.65 34.49 -13.92
CA LEU A 481 6.08 34.79 -15.28
C LEU A 481 5.98 36.31 -15.58
N ILE A 482 4.90 36.98 -15.15
CA ILE A 482 4.78 38.44 -15.24
C ILE A 482 5.88 39.14 -14.43
N ILE A 483 6.21 38.66 -13.24
CA ILE A 483 7.34 39.19 -12.44
C ILE A 483 8.67 39.02 -13.19
N ILE A 484 8.95 37.84 -13.76
CA ILE A 484 10.16 37.59 -14.58
C ILE A 484 10.25 38.57 -15.74
N PHE A 485 9.15 38.79 -16.48
CA PHE A 485 9.10 39.74 -17.60
C PHE A 485 9.40 41.18 -17.15
N LEU A 486 8.85 41.63 -16.02
CA LEU A 486 9.09 42.97 -15.47
C LEU A 486 10.55 43.13 -15.00
N ILE A 487 11.14 42.11 -14.39
CA ILE A 487 12.57 42.11 -14.01
C ILE A 487 13.46 42.19 -15.25
N TYR A 488 13.14 41.43 -16.31
CA TYR A 488 13.87 41.48 -17.57
C TYR A 488 13.76 42.85 -18.25
N LYS A 489 12.55 43.44 -18.30
CA LYS A 489 12.29 44.77 -18.87
C LYS A 489 13.08 45.88 -18.15
N HIS A 490 13.17 45.81 -16.82
CA HIS A 490 13.84 46.83 -16.00
C HIS A 490 15.27 46.45 -15.56
N LYS A 491 15.90 45.46 -16.20
CA LYS A 491 17.20 44.88 -15.80
C LYS A 491 18.36 45.89 -15.67
N GLU A 492 18.34 46.97 -16.46
CA GLU A 492 19.38 47.99 -16.44
C GLU A 492 19.20 49.05 -15.34
N HIS A 493 18.02 49.12 -14.70
CA HIS A 493 17.72 50.13 -13.69
C HIS A 493 18.57 49.89 -12.41
N PRO A 494 19.20 50.92 -11.81
CA PRO A 494 20.22 50.74 -10.76
C PRO A 494 19.81 49.81 -9.60
N TYR A 495 18.59 49.98 -9.08
CA TYR A 495 18.04 49.17 -7.97
C TYR A 495 17.86 47.68 -8.29
N ILE A 496 17.72 47.34 -9.57
CA ILE A 496 17.55 45.97 -10.10
C ILE A 496 18.91 45.41 -10.54
N LYS A 497 19.72 46.21 -11.23
CA LYS A 497 21.04 45.84 -11.76
C LYS A 497 22.04 45.37 -10.68
N VAL A 498 22.03 46.01 -9.51
CA VAL A 498 22.85 45.61 -8.33
C VAL A 498 22.59 44.15 -7.92
N ILE A 499 21.37 43.67 -8.10
CA ILE A 499 20.91 42.34 -7.66
C ILE A 499 21.34 41.19 -8.61
N SER A 500 21.97 41.51 -9.76
CA SER A 500 22.29 40.55 -10.83
C SER A 500 21.04 39.87 -11.42
N PRO A 501 20.22 40.58 -12.21
CA PRO A 501 18.84 40.18 -12.55
C PRO A 501 18.66 38.78 -13.14
N ILE A 502 19.64 38.30 -13.91
CA ILE A 502 19.63 36.96 -14.53
C ILE A 502 19.58 35.86 -13.46
N PHE A 503 20.35 35.99 -12.37
CA PHE A 503 20.37 35.01 -11.29
C PHE A 503 19.06 35.05 -10.48
N CYS A 504 18.46 36.23 -10.28
CA CYS A 504 17.10 36.29 -9.71
C CYS A 504 16.04 35.65 -10.62
N ILE A 505 16.14 35.77 -11.94
CA ILE A 505 15.23 35.06 -12.86
C ILE A 505 15.40 33.54 -12.71
N MET A 506 16.63 33.01 -12.64
CA MET A 506 16.88 31.59 -12.38
C MET A 506 16.29 31.12 -11.04
N ILE A 507 16.50 31.89 -9.97
CA ILE A 507 15.94 31.60 -8.64
C ILE A 507 14.41 31.62 -8.67
N ILE A 508 13.77 32.57 -9.36
CA ILE A 508 12.31 32.63 -9.47
C ILE A 508 11.75 31.44 -10.26
N ILE A 509 12.44 31.01 -11.32
CA ILE A 509 12.09 29.77 -12.06
C ILE A 509 12.21 28.57 -11.12
N GLY A 510 13.32 28.41 -10.40
CA GLY A 510 13.51 27.35 -9.42
C GLY A 510 12.44 27.35 -8.32
N THR A 511 12.11 28.50 -7.74
CA THR A 511 11.02 28.64 -6.76
C THR A 511 9.66 28.29 -7.36
N THR A 512 9.42 28.62 -8.63
CA THR A 512 8.19 28.25 -9.36
C THR A 512 8.11 26.74 -9.58
N MET A 513 9.22 26.08 -9.87
CA MET A 513 9.28 24.62 -9.96
C MET A 513 9.08 23.95 -8.60
N ASN A 514 9.67 24.50 -7.53
CA ASN A 514 9.47 24.02 -6.15
C ASN A 514 8.01 24.10 -5.71
N MET A 515 7.28 25.12 -6.16
CA MET A 515 5.83 25.23 -5.94
C MET A 515 5.06 24.09 -6.61
N CYS A 516 5.51 23.62 -7.78
CA CYS A 516 4.87 22.56 -8.55
C CYS A 516 5.28 21.14 -8.13
N LYS A 517 6.37 20.95 -7.35
CA LYS A 517 6.93 19.63 -6.98
C LYS A 517 5.88 18.65 -6.45
N TYR A 518 5.04 19.08 -5.52
CA TYR A 518 4.05 18.22 -4.84
C TYR A 518 2.90 17.73 -5.74
N LEU A 519 2.84 18.15 -7.01
CA LEU A 519 1.99 17.51 -8.01
C LEU A 519 2.45 16.07 -8.34
N GLN A 520 3.66 15.67 -7.94
CA GLN A 520 4.17 14.29 -8.07
C GLN A 520 3.35 13.23 -7.32
N TYR A 521 2.60 13.63 -6.29
CA TYR A 521 1.71 12.75 -5.53
C TYR A 521 0.34 12.55 -6.18
N VAL A 522 0.15 13.05 -7.41
CA VAL A 522 -1.09 12.94 -8.18
C VAL A 522 -0.83 12.12 -9.45
N LEU A 523 -1.77 11.23 -9.78
CA LEU A 523 -1.78 10.38 -10.98
C LEU A 523 -1.34 11.11 -12.27
N PRO A 524 -0.64 10.43 -13.20
CA PRO A 524 -0.39 8.98 -13.22
C PRO A 524 0.89 8.56 -12.48
N TYR A 525 0.84 7.42 -11.78
CA TYR A 525 2.02 6.78 -11.18
C TYR A 525 2.63 5.82 -12.20
N THR A 526 3.89 6.02 -12.58
CA THR A 526 4.63 5.13 -13.48
C THR A 526 6.13 5.24 -13.18
N ALA A 527 6.93 4.21 -13.46
CA ALA A 527 8.39 4.28 -13.31
C ALA A 527 9.01 5.43 -14.14
N PHE A 528 8.39 5.80 -15.28
CA PHE A 528 8.77 6.99 -16.05
C PHE A 528 8.49 8.30 -15.28
N MET A 529 7.32 8.45 -14.66
CA MET A 529 7.01 9.64 -13.85
C MET A 529 7.91 9.74 -12.62
N ALA A 530 8.24 8.62 -11.96
CA ALA A 530 9.21 8.59 -10.87
C ALA A 530 10.59 9.12 -11.31
N LYS A 531 11.14 8.59 -12.43
CA LYS A 531 12.39 9.07 -13.03
C LYS A 531 12.31 10.54 -13.48
N PHE A 532 11.17 10.99 -13.99
CA PHE A 532 10.93 12.40 -14.34
C PHE A 532 10.98 13.31 -13.11
N TRP A 533 10.27 12.99 -12.03
CA TRP A 533 10.23 13.82 -10.83
C TRP A 533 11.58 13.88 -10.10
N PHE A 534 12.34 12.79 -10.07
CA PHE A 534 13.72 12.75 -9.58
C PHE A 534 14.67 13.72 -10.32
N ILE A 535 14.53 13.83 -11.65
CA ILE A 535 15.26 14.82 -12.47
C ILE A 535 14.68 16.23 -12.27
N TYR A 536 13.36 16.37 -12.14
CA TYR A 536 12.67 17.63 -11.90
C TYR A 536 13.12 18.31 -10.59
N GLU A 537 13.19 17.55 -9.50
CA GLU A 537 13.68 18.03 -8.20
C GLU A 537 15.17 18.40 -8.27
N THR A 538 15.98 17.60 -8.98
CA THR A 538 17.39 17.95 -9.27
C THR A 538 17.51 19.34 -9.92
N ILE A 539 16.75 19.60 -10.98
CA ILE A 539 16.74 20.89 -11.68
C ILE A 539 16.27 22.00 -10.75
N THR A 540 15.18 21.76 -10.02
CA THR A 540 14.55 22.69 -9.06
C THR A 540 15.55 23.19 -8.02
N ILE A 541 16.18 22.26 -7.29
CA ILE A 541 17.13 22.58 -6.22
C ILE A 541 18.33 23.35 -6.78
N ASN A 542 18.91 22.90 -7.90
CA ASN A 542 20.12 23.51 -8.45
C ASN A 542 19.86 24.91 -9.06
N LEU A 543 18.66 25.18 -9.58
CA LEU A 543 18.25 26.53 -10.02
C LEU A 543 18.08 27.53 -8.87
N ILE A 544 17.81 27.06 -7.65
CA ILE A 544 17.77 27.91 -6.44
C ILE A 544 19.18 28.06 -5.88
N TYR A 545 19.84 26.94 -5.56
CA TYR A 545 21.07 26.92 -4.75
C TYR A 545 22.30 27.46 -5.47
N VAL A 546 22.56 27.06 -6.73
CA VAL A 546 23.80 27.43 -7.43
C VAL A 546 23.86 28.93 -7.78
N PRO A 547 22.78 29.57 -8.30
CA PRO A 547 22.77 31.02 -8.50
C PRO A 547 22.86 31.81 -7.19
N MET A 548 22.25 31.32 -6.09
CA MET A 548 22.40 31.94 -4.76
C MET A 548 23.83 31.85 -4.25
N PHE A 549 24.48 30.68 -4.35
CA PHE A 549 25.90 30.51 -4.02
C PHE A 549 26.77 31.51 -4.78
N ALA A 550 26.55 31.66 -6.09
CA ALA A 550 27.30 32.60 -6.92
C ALA A 550 27.10 34.07 -6.54
N VAL A 551 25.87 34.49 -6.23
CA VAL A 551 25.56 35.85 -5.75
C VAL A 551 26.21 36.08 -4.38
N THR A 552 26.08 35.14 -3.44
CA THR A 552 26.70 35.24 -2.11
C THR A 552 28.23 35.25 -2.19
N TYR A 553 28.84 34.43 -3.04
CA TYR A 553 30.29 34.41 -3.26
C TYR A 553 30.81 35.73 -3.87
N ARG A 554 30.09 36.29 -4.85
CA ARG A 554 30.39 37.62 -5.41
C ARG A 554 30.42 38.68 -4.32
N ILE A 555 29.41 38.70 -3.45
CA ILE A 555 29.29 39.66 -2.34
C ILE A 555 30.40 39.45 -1.31
N TYR A 556 30.67 38.19 -0.92
CA TYR A 556 31.75 37.81 -0.01
C TYR A 556 33.12 38.28 -0.50
N ARG A 557 33.44 38.07 -1.79
CA ARG A 557 34.70 38.55 -2.39
C ARG A 557 34.82 40.07 -2.30
N ILE A 558 33.77 40.81 -2.65
CA ILE A 558 33.75 42.29 -2.60
C ILE A 558 34.09 42.82 -1.20
N PHE A 559 33.62 42.16 -0.13
CA PHE A 559 33.86 42.61 1.25
C PHE A 559 35.14 42.07 1.90
N LYS A 560 35.69 40.93 1.46
CA LYS A 560 36.87 40.32 2.08
C LYS A 560 38.21 40.82 1.52
N THR A 561 38.28 41.18 0.24
CA THR A 561 39.53 41.64 -0.38
C THR A 561 39.60 43.16 -0.50
N ASN A 562 40.36 43.82 0.39
CA ASN A 562 40.74 45.23 0.23
C ASN A 562 41.68 45.49 -0.97
N LEU A 563 42.13 44.45 -1.69
CA LEU A 563 42.91 44.59 -2.92
C LEU A 563 42.00 44.79 -4.14
N PHE A 564 42.08 45.99 -4.70
CA PHE A 564 41.47 46.37 -5.98
C PHE A 564 42.24 45.78 -7.19
N MET A 565 42.40 44.46 -7.26
CA MET A 565 43.10 43.78 -8.37
C MET A 565 42.14 43.35 -9.50
N THR A 566 41.84 44.32 -10.37
CA THR A 566 42.11 44.28 -11.83
C THR A 566 41.79 43.02 -12.66
N ASN A 567 40.86 42.17 -12.22
CA ASN A 567 39.98 41.47 -13.15
C ASN A 567 38.61 41.24 -12.48
N ALA A 568 37.63 42.04 -12.92
CA ALA A 568 36.24 41.86 -12.52
C ALA A 568 35.77 40.47 -12.98
N LEU A 569 35.09 39.73 -12.10
CA LEU A 569 34.46 38.49 -12.50
C LEU A 569 33.23 38.84 -13.34
N ASP A 570 33.42 38.89 -14.66
CA ASP A 570 32.39 39.26 -15.62
C ASP A 570 31.12 38.42 -15.40
N ASN A 571 29.97 39.08 -15.34
CA ASN A 571 28.66 38.46 -15.23
C ASN A 571 28.49 37.33 -16.26
N LYS A 572 29.03 37.49 -17.48
CA LYS A 572 28.99 36.48 -18.54
C LYS A 572 29.80 35.23 -18.18
N ARG A 573 31.01 35.38 -17.63
CA ARG A 573 31.85 34.25 -17.18
C ARG A 573 31.24 33.53 -15.99
N LEU A 574 30.69 34.28 -15.02
CA LEU A 574 30.00 33.72 -13.86
C LEU A 574 28.74 32.94 -14.27
N PHE A 575 27.94 33.48 -15.20
CA PHE A 575 26.78 32.80 -15.75
C PHE A 575 27.16 31.48 -16.47
N ILE A 576 28.17 31.50 -17.34
CA ILE A 576 28.66 30.30 -18.02
C ILE A 576 29.08 29.21 -17.01
N GLY A 577 29.82 29.59 -15.97
CA GLY A 577 30.23 28.64 -14.92
C GLY A 577 29.06 28.01 -14.15
N ILE A 578 28.06 28.81 -13.77
CA ILE A 578 26.83 28.33 -13.12
C ILE A 578 26.09 27.36 -14.03
N SER A 579 25.88 27.74 -15.30
CA SER A 579 25.19 26.88 -16.28
C SER A 579 25.93 25.57 -16.52
N SER A 580 27.27 25.55 -16.55
CA SER A 580 28.03 24.31 -16.68
C SER A 580 27.94 23.40 -15.45
N VAL A 581 27.92 23.97 -14.23
CA VAL A 581 27.75 23.18 -12.99
C VAL A 581 26.35 22.57 -12.95
N ILE A 582 25.31 23.36 -13.20
CA ILE A 582 23.92 22.86 -13.23
C ILE A 582 23.75 21.76 -14.29
N LEU A 583 24.32 21.94 -15.50
CA LEU A 583 24.25 20.94 -16.56
C LEU A 583 24.99 19.64 -16.19
N ALA A 584 26.17 19.72 -15.59
CA ALA A 584 26.93 18.54 -15.15
C ALA A 584 26.19 17.75 -14.07
N VAL A 585 25.55 18.43 -13.11
CA VAL A 585 24.75 17.80 -12.05
C VAL A 585 23.47 17.15 -12.60
N ILE A 586 22.80 17.79 -13.57
CA ILE A 586 21.66 17.19 -14.27
C ILE A 586 22.09 15.94 -15.04
N ALA A 587 23.23 15.98 -15.75
CA ALA A 587 23.75 14.83 -16.48
C ALA A 587 24.09 13.65 -15.55
N TYR A 588 24.72 13.93 -14.39
CA TYR A 588 24.98 12.93 -13.35
C TYR A 588 23.71 12.27 -12.82
N ARG A 589 22.66 13.07 -12.54
CA ARG A 589 21.38 12.56 -12.03
C ARG A 589 20.57 11.83 -13.11
N ALA A 590 20.65 12.24 -14.36
CA ALA A 590 20.06 11.52 -15.50
C ALA A 590 20.75 10.17 -15.76
N TYR A 591 22.07 10.08 -15.54
CA TYR A 591 22.83 8.83 -15.59
C TYR A 591 22.38 7.85 -14.50
N ILE A 592 22.27 8.30 -13.24
CA ILE A 592 21.67 7.49 -12.14
C ILE A 592 20.28 7.01 -12.54
N ALA A 593 19.40 7.93 -12.97
CA ALA A 593 18.03 7.60 -13.36
C ALA A 593 17.90 6.64 -14.56
N SER A 594 18.99 6.41 -15.32
CA SER A 594 19.03 5.49 -16.46
C SER A 594 19.50 4.08 -16.08
N ILE A 595 20.29 3.93 -15.02
CA ILE A 595 20.81 2.63 -14.53
C ILE A 595 19.89 2.03 -13.47
N VAL A 596 19.39 2.88 -12.57
CA VAL A 596 18.73 2.48 -11.32
C VAL A 596 17.24 2.17 -11.57
N SER A 597 16.72 1.12 -10.93
CA SER A 597 15.30 0.74 -10.95
C SER A 597 14.48 1.66 -10.04
N PHE A 598 13.32 2.13 -10.51
CA PHE A 598 12.43 3.03 -9.76
C PHE A 598 11.07 2.37 -9.54
N TYR A 599 10.58 2.43 -8.30
CA TYR A 599 9.36 1.79 -7.84
C TYR A 599 8.54 2.74 -6.94
N TYR A 600 7.31 2.35 -6.60
CA TYR A 600 6.47 3.07 -5.65
C TYR A 600 6.31 2.25 -4.37
N LEU A 601 6.62 2.90 -3.24
CA LEU A 601 6.53 2.37 -1.89
C LEU A 601 5.57 3.28 -1.10
N PRO A 602 4.28 2.93 -0.97
CA PRO A 602 3.33 3.78 -0.26
C PRO A 602 3.57 3.75 1.25
N ILE A 603 3.67 4.92 1.87
CA ILE A 603 3.71 5.03 3.34
C ILE A 603 2.31 4.70 3.88
N GLY A 604 2.23 3.66 4.71
CA GLY A 604 0.99 3.14 5.28
C GLY A 604 1.03 1.61 5.33
N SER A 605 -0.11 0.98 5.59
CA SER A 605 -0.33 -0.45 5.40
C SER A 605 -1.83 -0.70 5.27
N LEU A 606 -2.34 -1.92 5.05
CA LEU A 606 -3.79 -2.12 4.88
C LEU A 606 -4.67 -1.58 6.03
N ARG A 607 -4.11 -1.41 7.24
CA ARG A 607 -4.79 -0.79 8.40
C ARG A 607 -4.82 0.75 8.39
N PHE A 608 -4.03 1.41 7.54
CA PHE A 608 -3.85 2.88 7.51
C PHE A 608 -3.80 3.40 6.07
N THR A 609 -4.35 4.57 5.75
CA THR A 609 -4.40 5.01 4.35
C THR A 609 -3.03 5.15 3.69
N ARG A 610 -2.82 4.38 2.62
CA ARG A 610 -1.56 4.32 1.86
C ARG A 610 -1.33 5.60 1.05
N PHE A 611 -0.19 6.27 1.27
CA PHE A 611 0.23 7.50 0.58
C PHE A 611 1.44 7.23 -0.33
N PRO A 612 1.33 7.40 -1.67
CA PRO A 612 2.36 6.95 -2.60
C PRO A 612 3.64 7.79 -2.52
N VAL A 613 4.78 7.14 -2.32
CA VAL A 613 6.12 7.72 -2.46
C VAL A 613 6.88 6.97 -3.54
N ALA A 614 7.65 7.68 -4.36
CA ALA A 614 8.53 7.08 -5.36
C ALA A 614 9.93 6.91 -4.77
N THR A 615 10.52 5.73 -4.97
CA THR A 615 11.85 5.34 -4.47
C THR A 615 12.61 4.55 -5.54
N PHE A 616 13.84 4.15 -5.26
CA PHE A 616 14.73 3.50 -6.21
C PHE A 616 15.77 2.62 -5.51
N GLU A 617 16.32 1.61 -6.19
CA GLU A 617 17.20 0.58 -5.60
C GLU A 617 18.60 0.57 -6.24
N GLY A 618 19.65 0.37 -5.44
CA GLY A 618 21.04 0.26 -5.92
C GLY A 618 21.70 1.60 -6.27
N GLY A 619 21.04 2.72 -5.97
CA GLY A 619 21.51 4.07 -6.29
C GLY A 619 22.18 4.82 -5.13
N ASP A 620 22.10 4.32 -3.90
CA ASP A 620 22.27 5.11 -2.68
C ASP A 620 23.67 5.69 -2.50
N THR A 621 24.71 4.97 -2.91
CA THR A 621 26.10 5.47 -2.86
C THR A 621 26.29 6.67 -3.80
N LEU A 622 25.60 6.68 -4.95
CA LEU A 622 25.63 7.76 -5.93
C LEU A 622 24.68 8.92 -5.53
N ASP A 623 23.55 8.62 -4.89
CA ASP A 623 22.67 9.65 -4.33
C ASP A 623 23.35 10.38 -3.15
N ASN A 624 24.00 9.65 -2.24
CA ASN A 624 24.76 10.22 -1.13
C ASN A 624 25.87 11.20 -1.60
N ILE A 625 26.53 10.94 -2.74
CA ILE A 625 27.49 11.90 -3.33
C ILE A 625 26.79 13.22 -3.72
N TYR A 626 25.58 13.15 -4.27
CA TYR A 626 24.76 14.34 -4.60
C TYR A 626 24.27 15.06 -3.32
N ILE A 627 23.83 14.33 -2.30
CA ILE A 627 23.46 14.89 -0.99
C ILE A 627 24.64 15.61 -0.34
N ILE A 628 25.83 15.01 -0.35
CA ILE A 628 27.08 15.63 0.16
C ILE A 628 27.42 16.91 -0.62
N TYR A 629 27.25 16.92 -1.94
CA TYR A 629 27.41 18.12 -2.77
C TYR A 629 26.43 19.24 -2.36
N LEU A 630 25.15 18.93 -2.13
CA LEU A 630 24.14 19.90 -1.69
C LEU A 630 24.46 20.46 -0.28
N TYR A 631 24.80 19.60 0.68
CA TYR A 631 25.23 20.05 2.00
C TYR A 631 26.52 20.88 1.95
N GLY A 632 27.47 20.52 1.08
CA GLY A 632 28.68 21.30 0.84
C GLY A 632 28.37 22.73 0.38
N ILE A 633 27.45 22.90 -0.58
CA ILE A 633 26.96 24.22 -1.01
C ILE A 633 26.27 24.96 0.12
N PHE A 634 25.40 24.30 0.89
CA PHE A 634 24.66 24.91 2.00
C PHE A 634 25.59 25.38 3.14
N ILE A 635 26.56 24.56 3.53
CA ILE A 635 27.56 24.90 4.55
C ILE A 635 28.46 26.04 4.06
N ALA A 636 28.89 26.03 2.79
CA ALA A 636 29.69 27.12 2.22
C ALA A 636 28.91 28.43 2.12
N LEU A 637 27.62 28.38 1.76
CA LEU A 637 26.69 29.51 1.83
C LEU A 637 26.62 30.07 3.26
N LEU A 638 26.40 29.20 4.26
CA LEU A 638 26.31 29.55 5.68
C LEU A 638 27.61 30.15 6.22
N PHE A 639 28.77 29.64 5.81
CA PHE A 639 30.08 30.20 6.15
C PHE A 639 30.30 31.59 5.54
N MET A 640 30.07 31.77 4.23
CA MET A 640 30.20 33.08 3.58
C MET A 640 29.22 34.11 4.18
N MET A 641 28.01 33.66 4.51
CA MET A 641 26.96 34.42 5.18
C MET A 641 27.39 34.93 6.55
N ILE A 642 27.86 34.07 7.47
CA ILE A 642 28.28 34.46 8.83
C ILE A 642 29.38 35.53 8.76
N ASN A 643 30.39 35.31 7.92
CA ASN A 643 31.49 36.25 7.72
C ASN A 643 31.03 37.62 7.16
N THR A 644 30.01 37.65 6.30
CA THR A 644 29.49 38.89 5.70
C THR A 644 28.42 39.58 6.57
N GLY A 645 27.78 38.84 7.49
CA GLY A 645 26.55 39.22 8.18
C GLY A 645 26.58 40.47 9.06
N ARG A 646 27.76 40.91 9.53
CA ARG A 646 27.90 42.19 10.24
C ARG A 646 27.83 43.40 9.29
N ILE A 647 28.06 43.22 7.99
CA ILE A 647 28.11 44.29 6.99
C ILE A 647 26.86 44.27 6.09
N SER A 648 26.40 43.09 5.64
CA SER A 648 25.23 42.96 4.74
C SER A 648 23.91 43.48 5.33
N ARG A 649 23.79 43.57 6.66
CA ARG A 649 22.65 44.19 7.38
C ARG A 649 22.35 45.63 6.91
N LYS A 650 23.30 46.34 6.30
CA LYS A 650 23.09 47.69 5.75
C LYS A 650 22.45 47.72 4.35
N PHE A 651 22.51 46.64 3.57
CA PHE A 651 22.14 46.67 2.14
C PHE A 651 20.90 45.83 1.79
N GLY A 652 20.42 45.00 2.73
CA GLY A 652 19.19 44.21 2.56
C GLY A 652 19.38 42.90 1.82
N ASP A 653 20.61 42.56 1.42
CA ASP A 653 20.95 41.33 0.67
C ASP A 653 20.88 40.04 1.54
N ILE A 654 20.29 40.14 2.73
CA ILE A 654 19.92 39.01 3.59
C ILE A 654 18.61 38.35 3.09
N SER A 655 17.88 38.98 2.16
CA SER A 655 16.66 38.40 1.57
C SER A 655 16.88 37.00 0.97
N TYR A 656 17.95 36.80 0.19
CA TYR A 656 18.32 35.51 -0.40
C TYR A 656 18.43 34.39 0.64
N ILE A 657 18.95 34.72 1.83
CA ILE A 657 19.19 33.77 2.91
C ILE A 657 17.86 33.30 3.49
N PHE A 658 16.97 34.24 3.79
CA PHE A 658 15.63 33.92 4.28
C PHE A 658 14.85 33.08 3.26
N VAL A 659 15.02 33.31 1.95
CA VAL A 659 14.38 32.47 0.92
C VAL A 659 14.79 31.00 1.01
N ILE A 660 16.09 30.67 1.14
CA ILE A 660 16.52 29.26 1.29
C ILE A 660 15.92 28.64 2.54
N PHE A 661 16.05 29.30 3.70
CA PHE A 661 15.52 28.77 4.96
C PHE A 661 13.99 28.61 4.93
N ILE A 662 13.26 29.57 4.37
CA ILE A 662 11.80 29.50 4.26
C ILE A 662 11.37 28.38 3.30
N LEU A 663 12.03 28.21 2.15
CA LEU A 663 11.70 27.12 1.21
C LEU A 663 12.01 25.75 1.83
N ASN A 664 13.17 25.55 2.44
CA ASN A 664 13.52 24.27 3.10
C ASN A 664 12.57 23.93 4.26
N ILE A 665 12.24 24.91 5.11
CA ILE A 665 11.30 24.72 6.22
C ILE A 665 9.89 24.43 5.68
N SER A 666 9.48 25.10 4.60
CA SER A 666 8.20 24.85 3.95
C SER A 666 8.13 23.48 3.29
N ASP A 667 9.21 23.00 2.67
CA ASP A 667 9.28 21.68 2.02
C ASP A 667 9.15 20.55 3.05
N PHE A 668 9.88 20.66 4.16
CA PHE A 668 9.74 19.76 5.31
C PHE A 668 8.31 19.78 5.89
N ILE A 669 7.72 20.96 6.11
CA ILE A 669 6.36 21.08 6.65
C ILE A 669 5.31 20.54 5.67
N VAL A 670 5.37 20.91 4.39
CA VAL A 670 4.41 20.46 3.38
C VAL A 670 4.46 18.94 3.22
N THR A 671 5.65 18.38 3.08
CA THR A 671 5.83 16.92 2.92
C THR A 671 5.31 16.16 4.14
N ARG A 672 5.71 16.55 5.37
CA ARG A 672 5.22 15.90 6.60
C ARG A 672 3.72 16.09 6.86
N LEU A 673 3.09 17.16 6.34
CA LEU A 673 1.64 17.31 6.39
C LEU A 673 0.93 16.41 5.37
N LEU A 674 1.43 16.30 4.14
CA LEU A 674 0.85 15.44 3.10
C LEU A 674 0.89 13.95 3.49
N GLU A 675 1.96 13.51 4.16
CA GLU A 675 2.12 12.15 4.71
C GLU A 675 1.18 11.86 5.89
N LYS A 676 1.09 12.76 6.87
CA LYS A 676 0.51 12.47 8.20
C LYS A 676 -0.94 12.93 8.40
N LEU A 677 -1.56 13.51 7.40
CA LEU A 677 -2.96 13.94 7.48
C LEU A 677 -3.93 12.76 7.43
N SER A 678 -4.94 12.80 8.29
CA SER A 678 -6.04 11.84 8.28
C SER A 678 -6.76 11.82 6.93
N HIS A 679 -7.22 10.62 6.55
CA HIS A 679 -8.05 10.40 5.37
C HIS A 679 -9.33 11.25 5.37
N ILE A 680 -9.89 11.50 6.56
CA ILE A 680 -11.13 12.26 6.74
C ILE A 680 -10.90 13.70 6.27
N ASN A 681 -11.56 14.11 5.19
CA ASN A 681 -11.37 15.40 4.50
C ASN A 681 -10.01 15.62 3.81
N TYR A 682 -9.19 14.57 3.58
CA TYR A 682 -7.87 14.72 2.94
C TYR A 682 -7.84 15.61 1.68
N PRO A 683 -8.81 15.53 0.73
CA PRO A 683 -8.85 16.41 -0.44
C PRO A 683 -8.91 17.92 -0.11
N ARG A 684 -9.59 18.29 0.98
CA ARG A 684 -9.68 19.69 1.44
C ARG A 684 -8.33 20.15 2.00
N TYR A 685 -7.66 19.31 2.78
CA TYR A 685 -6.36 19.63 3.34
C TYR A 685 -5.26 19.68 2.27
N PHE A 686 -5.27 18.77 1.30
CA PHE A 686 -4.37 18.79 0.14
C PHE A 686 -4.43 20.15 -0.59
N PHE A 687 -5.64 20.65 -0.90
CA PHE A 687 -5.81 21.97 -1.50
C PHE A 687 -5.30 23.12 -0.61
N LEU A 688 -5.56 23.07 0.71
CA LEU A 688 -5.06 24.08 1.64
C LEU A 688 -3.53 24.08 1.75
N ILE A 689 -2.89 22.92 1.65
CA ILE A 689 -1.43 22.77 1.63
C ILE A 689 -0.85 23.33 0.32
N MET A 690 -1.47 23.04 -0.83
CA MET A 690 -1.06 23.61 -2.11
C MET A 690 -1.21 25.14 -2.14
N LEU A 691 -2.29 25.68 -1.56
CA LEU A 691 -2.47 27.12 -1.32
C LEU A 691 -1.37 27.70 -0.42
N PHE A 692 -1.06 27.06 0.71
CA PHE A 692 0.01 27.49 1.62
C PHE A 692 1.37 27.54 0.90
N ASN A 693 1.72 26.50 0.17
CA ASN A 693 2.96 26.42 -0.61
C ASN A 693 3.04 27.51 -1.71
N CYS A 694 1.92 27.82 -2.39
CA CYS A 694 1.85 28.95 -3.33
C CYS A 694 2.10 30.30 -2.63
N LEU A 695 1.51 30.51 -1.45
CA LEU A 695 1.70 31.73 -0.65
C LEU A 695 3.13 31.88 -0.12
N VAL A 696 3.76 30.79 0.32
CA VAL A 696 5.18 30.79 0.73
C VAL A 696 6.09 31.10 -0.45
N SER A 697 5.85 30.49 -1.61
CA SER A 697 6.60 30.75 -2.85
C SER A 697 6.48 32.21 -3.29
N PHE A 698 5.27 32.79 -3.23
CA PHE A 698 5.03 34.21 -3.45
C PHE A 698 5.78 35.10 -2.45
N PHE A 699 5.75 34.76 -1.16
CA PHE A 699 6.46 35.51 -0.13
C PHE A 699 7.98 35.49 -0.34
N CYS A 700 8.53 34.34 -0.73
CA CYS A 700 9.95 34.21 -1.09
C CYS A 700 10.33 35.13 -2.26
N ILE A 701 9.54 35.15 -3.34
CA ILE A 701 9.77 36.03 -4.50
C ILE A 701 9.59 37.52 -4.12
N HIS A 702 8.66 37.82 -3.21
CA HIS A 702 8.49 39.18 -2.67
C HIS A 702 9.69 39.65 -1.85
N LEU A 703 10.23 38.79 -0.96
CA LEU A 703 11.46 39.05 -0.21
C LEU A 703 12.66 39.24 -1.14
N LEU A 704 12.81 38.38 -2.15
CA LEU A 704 13.91 38.38 -3.10
C LEU A 704 14.04 39.71 -3.84
N ILE A 705 12.92 40.20 -4.42
CA ILE A 705 12.96 41.36 -5.33
C ILE A 705 11.70 42.23 -5.33
N GLY A 706 10.56 41.75 -4.83
CA GLY A 706 9.27 42.45 -4.91
C GLY A 706 9.28 43.89 -4.39
N SER A 707 9.95 44.15 -3.26
CA SER A 707 10.09 45.50 -2.69
C SER A 707 10.88 46.47 -3.58
N ARG A 708 11.92 46.00 -4.28
CA ARG A 708 12.71 46.82 -5.22
C ARG A 708 11.96 46.99 -6.55
N LEU A 709 11.30 45.95 -7.06
CA LEU A 709 10.52 45.99 -8.29
C LEU A 709 9.34 46.97 -8.18
N LEU A 710 8.59 46.92 -7.08
CA LEU A 710 7.49 47.84 -6.80
C LEU A 710 7.97 49.31 -6.76
N PHE A 711 9.15 49.57 -6.21
CA PHE A 711 9.73 50.92 -6.20
C PHE A 711 10.02 51.44 -7.61
N VAL A 712 10.54 50.61 -8.52
CA VAL A 712 10.77 51.02 -9.92
C VAL A 712 9.44 51.32 -10.63
N LEU A 713 8.43 50.47 -10.44
CA LEU A 713 7.11 50.63 -11.07
C LEU A 713 6.36 51.87 -10.58
N MET A 714 6.58 52.31 -9.34
CA MET A 714 5.95 53.51 -8.77
C MET A 714 6.70 54.82 -9.07
N PHE A 715 7.92 54.78 -9.61
CA PHE A 715 8.74 55.97 -9.88
C PHE A 715 9.50 55.88 -11.22
N PRO A 716 8.81 55.73 -12.38
CA PRO A 716 9.45 55.55 -13.68
C PRO A 716 10.34 56.74 -14.11
N ASP A 717 9.89 57.98 -13.89
CA ASP A 717 10.48 59.17 -14.54
C ASP A 717 11.55 59.90 -13.69
N ASN A 718 11.79 59.45 -12.46
CA ASN A 718 12.42 60.29 -11.43
C ASN A 718 13.94 60.08 -11.25
N ILE A 719 14.62 59.43 -12.23
CA ILE A 719 16.08 59.23 -12.24
C ILE A 719 16.63 59.45 -13.65
N ASN A 720 16.85 60.72 -14.02
CA ASN A 720 17.73 61.05 -15.15
C ASN A 720 19.17 60.65 -14.81
N ALA A 721 19.64 59.55 -15.42
CA ALA A 721 20.82 58.80 -14.96
C ALA A 721 22.18 59.52 -15.03
N ASN A 722 22.24 60.76 -15.55
CA ASN A 722 23.49 61.48 -15.81
C ASN A 722 23.91 62.47 -14.69
N SER A 723 23.05 62.79 -13.72
CA SER A 723 23.35 63.78 -12.67
C SER A 723 23.84 63.20 -11.34
N ILE A 724 23.76 61.88 -11.13
CA ILE A 724 24.17 61.19 -9.89
C ILE A 724 25.29 60.18 -10.18
N LEU A 725 26.31 60.64 -10.93
CA LEU A 725 27.41 59.79 -11.42
C LEU A 725 28.80 60.40 -11.16
N LYS A 726 28.95 61.14 -10.06
CA LYS A 726 30.23 61.67 -9.54
C LYS A 726 30.33 61.63 -8.00
N SER A 727 30.19 60.46 -7.40
CA SER A 727 30.72 60.18 -6.05
C SER A 727 31.10 58.72 -5.92
N SER A 728 32.16 58.43 -5.16
CA SER A 728 32.75 57.09 -5.00
C SER A 728 32.07 56.25 -3.91
N ASP A 729 30.76 56.46 -3.67
CA ASP A 729 30.07 55.92 -2.50
C ASP A 729 28.89 55.01 -2.82
N LEU A 730 29.21 53.74 -3.08
CA LEU A 730 28.27 52.61 -2.97
C LEU A 730 27.63 52.49 -1.57
N LYS A 731 28.09 53.25 -0.57
CA LYS A 731 27.52 53.29 0.79
C LYS A 731 26.15 53.98 0.88
N GLU A 732 25.72 54.77 -0.13
CA GLU A 732 24.42 55.47 -0.11
C GLU A 732 23.22 54.68 -0.68
N PHE A 733 23.38 53.40 -1.01
CA PHE A 733 22.25 52.52 -1.38
C PHE A 733 21.42 52.11 -0.14
N VAL A 734 20.71 53.09 0.43
CA VAL A 734 19.91 52.95 1.66
C VAL A 734 18.79 51.90 1.47
N PRO A 735 18.56 51.00 2.44
CA PRO A 735 17.42 50.09 2.42
C PRO A 735 16.10 50.87 2.58
N LEU A 736 14.96 50.24 2.30
CA LEU A 736 13.63 50.87 2.40
C LEU A 736 13.16 51.15 3.85
N THR A 737 14.08 51.28 4.81
CA THR A 737 13.85 51.65 6.22
C THR A 737 13.50 53.14 6.40
N SER A 738 12.54 53.63 5.62
CA SER A 738 11.85 54.88 5.90
C SER A 738 10.35 54.61 6.02
N ARG A 739 9.94 54.19 7.23
CA ARG A 739 8.53 54.03 7.65
C ARG A 739 7.70 55.29 7.35
N LYS A 740 8.34 56.47 7.32
CA LYS A 740 7.75 57.75 6.88
C LYS A 740 7.50 57.82 5.35
N LYS A 741 8.44 57.39 4.49
CA LYS A 741 8.18 57.29 3.02
C LYS A 741 7.14 56.22 2.71
N TYR A 742 7.20 55.04 3.34
CA TYR A 742 6.22 53.97 3.12
C TYR A 742 4.80 54.39 3.50
N ASN A 743 4.61 55.01 4.68
CA ASN A 743 3.29 55.51 5.07
C ASN A 743 2.80 56.65 4.15
N LYS A 744 3.70 57.45 3.55
CA LYS A 744 3.34 58.48 2.56
C LYS A 744 2.97 57.89 1.20
N LEU A 745 3.58 56.77 0.81
CA LEU A 745 3.18 55.95 -0.35
C LEU A 745 1.81 55.32 -0.14
N LEU A 746 1.58 54.66 1.02
CA LEU A 746 0.30 54.04 1.37
C LEU A 746 -0.85 55.07 1.37
N LYS A 747 -0.56 56.31 1.77
CA LYS A 747 -1.54 57.41 1.73
C LYS A 747 -1.90 57.81 0.30
N LYS A 748 -0.90 58.05 -0.56
CA LYS A 748 -1.10 58.28 -2.02
C LYS A 748 -1.87 57.13 -2.68
N PHE A 749 -1.62 55.89 -2.29
CA PHE A 749 -2.31 54.73 -2.86
C PHE A 749 -3.79 54.69 -2.46
N LYS A 750 -4.13 55.03 -1.21
CA LYS A 750 -5.54 55.24 -0.79
C LYS A 750 -6.19 56.41 -1.53
N GLU A 751 -5.49 57.53 -1.69
CA GLU A 751 -5.98 58.73 -2.38
C GLU A 751 -6.27 58.45 -3.87
N ASN A 752 -5.47 57.62 -4.55
CA ASN A 752 -5.67 57.21 -5.95
C ASN A 752 -6.81 56.19 -6.15
N ILE A 753 -7.19 55.41 -5.15
CA ILE A 753 -8.32 54.46 -5.25
C ILE A 753 -9.68 55.18 -5.17
N SER A 754 -9.73 56.37 -4.55
CA SER A 754 -10.97 57.10 -4.28
C SER A 754 -11.43 58.06 -5.38
N ILE A 755 -11.55 57.61 -6.65
CA ILE A 755 -12.42 58.23 -7.68
C ILE A 755 -12.87 57.17 -8.69
N SER A 756 -14.19 56.94 -8.78
CA SER A 756 -15.01 56.79 -10.02
C SER A 756 -16.21 55.81 -9.96
N PHE A 757 -17.08 55.92 -8.94
CA PHE A 757 -18.47 55.46 -9.08
C PHE A 757 -19.43 56.65 -9.27
N LYS A 758 -19.59 57.11 -10.52
CA LYS A 758 -20.71 57.98 -10.91
C LYS A 758 -21.93 57.10 -11.22
N SER A 759 -22.72 56.77 -10.20
CA SER A 759 -24.09 56.27 -10.45
C SER A 759 -24.94 57.39 -11.05
N LYS A 760 -25.61 57.11 -12.18
CA LYS A 760 -26.62 58.02 -12.72
C LYS A 760 -27.81 58.04 -11.74
N LYS A 761 -28.30 59.23 -11.42
CA LYS A 761 -29.51 59.44 -10.62
C LYS A 761 -30.73 59.50 -11.55
N ASN A 762 -31.79 58.80 -11.19
CA ASN A 762 -33.16 59.12 -11.60
C ASN A 762 -34.08 59.03 -10.36
N SER A 763 -35.31 59.52 -10.50
CA SER A 763 -36.38 59.62 -9.50
C SER A 763 -36.63 58.34 -8.67
N SER A 764 -37.15 58.39 -7.44
CA SER A 764 -38.20 59.31 -6.95
C SER A 764 -38.28 59.54 -5.42
N VAL A 765 -38.72 60.75 -5.03
CA VAL A 765 -39.47 61.12 -3.79
C VAL A 765 -38.77 61.06 -2.41
N ASN A 766 -38.67 62.27 -1.81
CA ASN A 766 -38.91 62.73 -0.42
C ASN A 766 -38.86 61.69 0.74
N ASN A 767 -38.30 61.96 1.92
CA ASN A 767 -37.85 63.22 2.55
C ASN A 767 -36.72 62.92 3.61
N LEU A 768 -36.32 63.68 4.64
CA LEU A 768 -36.79 64.91 5.30
C LEU A 768 -35.59 65.74 5.88
N SER A 769 -35.86 66.95 6.35
CA SER A 769 -35.02 67.85 7.17
C SER A 769 -35.11 67.54 8.70
N TYR A 770 -34.29 68.05 9.64
CA TYR A 770 -33.79 69.42 9.85
C TYR A 770 -32.49 69.53 10.72
N ILE A 771 -31.78 70.67 10.56
CA ILE A 771 -31.09 71.56 11.54
C ILE A 771 -30.88 71.06 13.01
N SER A 772 -29.80 71.38 13.76
CA SER A 772 -28.41 71.82 13.52
C SER A 772 -27.66 72.02 14.87
N LYS A 773 -26.30 71.87 14.92
CA LYS A 773 -25.28 72.75 15.58
C LYS A 773 -25.42 73.23 17.08
N PRO A 774 -24.36 73.74 17.75
CA PRO A 774 -22.93 73.34 17.77
C PRO A 774 -22.13 73.67 19.09
N TYR A 775 -20.77 73.52 19.05
CA TYR A 775 -19.71 74.13 19.92
C TYR A 775 -19.69 73.77 21.46
N ASN A 776 -18.57 73.80 22.22
CA ASN A 776 -17.10 73.62 21.98
C ASN A 776 -16.27 73.71 23.30
N VAL A 777 -15.00 73.21 23.30
CA VAL A 777 -13.83 73.74 24.07
C VAL A 777 -13.81 73.53 25.63
N ASN A 778 -12.71 73.38 26.39
CA ASN A 778 -11.24 73.52 26.22
C ASN A 778 -10.48 72.53 27.18
N SER A 779 -9.31 71.94 26.84
CA SER A 779 -7.90 72.29 27.25
C SER A 779 -7.51 72.17 28.76
N ARG A 780 -6.27 71.88 29.20
CA ARG A 780 -4.94 71.77 28.53
C ARG A 780 -3.87 71.05 29.43
N SER A 781 -2.95 70.31 28.81
CA SER A 781 -1.53 69.98 29.18
C SER A 781 -0.93 70.22 30.59
N ASN A 782 -0.12 69.27 31.11
CA ASN A 782 1.37 69.34 31.00
C ASN A 782 2.14 68.01 31.32
N LYS A 783 3.50 68.05 31.31
CA LYS A 783 4.46 66.91 31.35
C LYS A 783 5.19 66.73 32.69
N ASN A 784 5.74 65.52 32.99
CA ASN A 784 7.21 65.24 33.08
C ASN A 784 7.54 63.79 33.55
N TYR A 785 8.85 63.43 33.61
CA TYR A 785 9.41 62.07 33.83
C TYR A 785 10.17 61.91 35.17
N SER A 786 10.03 60.74 35.82
CA SER A 786 11.05 59.98 36.62
C SER A 786 10.35 58.75 37.25
N LEU A 787 10.77 57.48 37.09
CA LEU A 787 12.00 56.74 37.47
C LEU A 787 12.02 56.17 38.92
N TYR A 788 12.22 54.84 38.98
CA TYR A 788 12.68 53.97 40.08
C TYR A 788 11.76 53.43 41.21
N THR A 789 12.13 52.19 41.61
CA THR A 789 12.00 51.50 42.92
C THR A 789 10.62 51.20 43.54
N SER A 790 10.13 49.99 43.25
CA SER A 790 9.98 48.84 44.19
C SER A 790 9.45 48.99 45.63
N ALA A 791 8.65 47.97 45.99
CA ALA A 791 8.50 47.32 47.31
C ALA A 791 7.23 47.59 48.16
N ASN A 792 6.52 46.48 48.40
CA ASN A 792 5.63 46.12 49.51
C ASN A 792 5.24 47.17 50.57
N THR A 793 3.93 47.28 50.82
CA THR A 793 3.31 46.63 52.00
C THR A 793 1.78 46.57 51.82
N GLY A 794 1.14 45.57 52.45
CA GLY A 794 -0.33 45.42 52.45
C GLY A 794 -0.92 45.74 53.83
N LEU A 795 -2.21 46.10 53.87
CA LEU A 795 -2.96 46.28 55.11
C LEU A 795 -4.45 45.98 54.87
N ASN A 796 -5.07 45.27 55.80
CA ASN A 796 -6.49 44.89 55.76
C ASN A 796 -7.37 45.98 56.40
N SER A 797 -8.60 46.15 55.90
CA SER A 797 -9.71 46.65 56.70
C SER A 797 -11.05 46.02 56.27
N LYS A 798 -11.82 45.58 57.26
CA LYS A 798 -13.17 45.00 57.09
C LYS A 798 -14.21 46.12 56.94
N LEU A 799 -15.39 45.80 56.41
CA LEU A 799 -16.66 46.39 56.86
C LEU A 799 -17.80 45.38 56.70
N ASN A 800 -18.90 45.58 57.42
CA ASN A 800 -19.91 44.56 57.76
C ASN A 800 -21.35 45.09 57.55
N SER A 801 -22.32 44.19 57.32
CA SER A 801 -23.80 44.28 57.48
C SER A 801 -24.58 43.77 56.25
N GLY A 802 -25.78 43.17 56.38
CA GLY A 802 -26.47 42.70 57.59
C GLY A 802 -27.96 42.36 57.36
N PHE A 803 -28.50 41.38 58.11
CA PHE A 803 -29.91 40.88 58.09
C PHE A 803 -30.34 40.14 56.79
N LYS A 804 -31.35 39.26 56.76
CA LYS A 804 -32.31 38.78 57.78
C LYS A 804 -32.76 37.33 57.48
N SER A 805 -33.31 36.63 58.48
CA SER A 805 -34.01 35.33 58.35
C SER A 805 -35.38 35.41 59.07
N PRO A 806 -36.34 34.51 58.80
CA PRO A 806 -36.62 33.47 59.82
C PRO A 806 -37.07 32.08 59.30
N ASN A 807 -36.77 31.05 60.10
CA ASN A 807 -37.57 29.84 60.46
C ASN A 807 -38.18 28.94 59.35
N ASN A 808 -38.21 27.60 59.43
CA ASN A 808 -37.77 26.59 60.43
C ASN A 808 -37.58 25.21 59.69
N ASP A 809 -37.52 23.98 60.23
CA ASP A 809 -37.83 23.42 61.57
C ASP A 809 -36.91 22.23 62.01
N SER A 810 -37.40 20.98 62.00
CA SER A 810 -36.82 19.74 62.59
C SER A 810 -37.20 18.49 61.77
N VAL A 811 -36.76 17.21 61.96
CA VAL A 811 -36.38 16.40 63.16
C VAL A 811 -35.26 15.36 62.83
N PHE A 812 -34.64 14.80 63.89
CA PHE A 812 -33.82 13.58 64.04
C PHE A 812 -34.31 12.30 63.29
N GLN A 813 -33.66 11.11 63.27
CA GLN A 813 -32.63 10.50 64.16
C GLN A 813 -31.73 9.44 63.44
N ALA A 814 -31.04 8.55 64.17
CA ALA A 814 -30.01 7.64 63.66
C ALA A 814 -30.05 6.20 64.25
N GLN A 815 -29.15 5.34 63.73
CA GLN A 815 -28.64 4.04 64.25
C GLN A 815 -29.33 2.69 63.96
N ASN A 816 -28.47 1.66 63.88
CA ASN A 816 -28.62 0.21 64.12
C ASN A 816 -28.96 -0.78 62.96
N ASN A 817 -27.91 -1.52 62.55
CA ASN A 817 -27.74 -2.98 62.38
C ASN A 817 -28.98 -3.91 62.27
N ILE A 818 -28.90 -4.96 61.44
CA ILE A 818 -28.78 -6.40 61.85
C ILE A 818 -28.85 -7.36 60.63
N SER A 819 -28.05 -8.44 60.64
CA SER A 819 -28.17 -9.68 59.81
C SER A 819 -28.06 -9.54 58.27
N SER A 820 -27.88 -10.59 57.46
CA SER A 820 -27.09 -11.86 57.54
C SER A 820 -27.08 -12.46 56.10
N MET A 821 -26.45 -13.58 55.75
CA MET A 821 -25.64 -14.58 56.46
C MET A 821 -24.61 -15.19 55.50
N SER A 822 -23.63 -15.94 56.00
CA SER A 822 -22.74 -16.80 55.20
C SER A 822 -22.74 -18.23 55.72
N ASN A 823 -22.63 -19.21 54.83
CA ASN A 823 -22.36 -20.60 55.17
C ASN A 823 -21.62 -21.30 54.02
N SER A 824 -20.83 -22.31 54.36
CA SER A 824 -19.88 -22.97 53.46
C SER A 824 -20.34 -24.34 52.98
N LEU A 825 -19.66 -24.88 51.97
CA LEU A 825 -19.33 -26.32 51.91
C LEU A 825 -18.15 -26.55 50.95
N ASN A 826 -17.12 -27.25 51.43
CA ASN A 826 -16.01 -27.76 50.61
C ASN A 826 -16.29 -29.21 50.20
N HIS A 827 -15.71 -29.66 49.09
CA HIS A 827 -15.31 -31.07 48.97
C HIS A 827 -14.02 -31.26 48.17
N ASN A 828 -13.01 -31.87 48.81
CA ASN A 828 -11.76 -32.31 48.20
C ASN A 828 -11.79 -33.83 47.94
N ARG A 829 -11.05 -34.31 46.93
CA ARG A 829 -10.08 -35.45 46.97
C ARG A 829 -9.50 -35.73 45.56
N MET A 830 -8.17 -35.73 45.38
CA MET A 830 -7.25 -36.92 45.38
C MET A 830 -7.49 -37.88 44.20
N SER A 831 -6.50 -38.42 43.46
CA SER A 831 -5.04 -38.60 43.62
C SER A 831 -4.45 -39.20 42.29
N PRO A 832 -3.18 -39.66 42.15
CA PRO A 832 -1.87 -39.24 42.71
C PRO A 832 -0.67 -39.18 41.70
N ASN A 833 0.51 -38.74 42.19
CA ASN A 833 1.91 -39.16 41.94
C ASN A 833 2.17 -40.48 41.15
N SER A 834 3.32 -40.76 40.51
CA SER A 834 4.61 -40.07 40.16
C SER A 834 5.42 -41.02 39.22
N GLN A 835 6.57 -40.72 38.60
CA GLN A 835 7.91 -40.53 39.20
C GLN A 835 8.99 -40.28 38.11
N TYR A 836 10.12 -39.66 38.45
CA TYR A 836 11.25 -39.37 37.52
C TYR A 836 12.15 -40.59 37.26
N PHE A 837 12.74 -40.66 36.06
CA PHE A 837 14.19 -40.88 35.88
C PHE A 837 14.67 -40.23 34.56
N ASP A 838 15.89 -39.69 34.55
CA ASP A 838 16.47 -38.90 33.45
C ASP A 838 17.99 -39.18 33.37
N LEU A 839 18.53 -39.26 32.14
CA LEU A 839 19.98 -39.31 31.85
C LEU A 839 20.30 -39.20 30.35
N SER A 840 20.23 -37.97 29.79
CA SER A 840 21.15 -37.37 28.79
C SER A 840 21.53 -38.14 27.50
N THR A 841 21.54 -37.54 26.29
CA THR A 841 22.50 -36.47 25.91
C THR A 841 22.10 -35.65 24.66
N SER A 842 21.79 -34.36 24.87
CA SER A 842 22.44 -33.14 24.29
C SER A 842 22.86 -33.09 22.79
N PRO A 843 22.69 -31.96 22.05
CA PRO A 843 21.94 -30.72 22.38
C PRO A 843 21.10 -30.07 21.24
N ARG A 844 19.98 -29.44 21.62
CA ARG A 844 19.49 -28.17 21.03
C ARG A 844 19.56 -27.09 22.12
N SER A 845 19.99 -25.87 21.80
CA SER A 845 20.19 -24.79 22.79
C SER A 845 19.13 -23.69 22.68
N ILE A 846 17.95 -23.92 23.24
CA ILE A 846 16.92 -22.88 23.43
C ILE A 846 17.24 -22.11 24.72
N ILE A 847 17.44 -20.80 24.64
CA ILE A 847 17.62 -19.95 25.82
C ILE A 847 16.25 -19.49 26.31
N ASN A 848 15.86 -20.00 27.47
CA ASN A 848 14.61 -19.68 28.14
C ASN A 848 14.81 -18.55 29.16
N LEU A 849 13.87 -17.60 29.25
CA LEU A 849 13.86 -16.59 30.32
C LEU A 849 12.42 -16.22 30.67
N SER A 850 12.04 -16.36 31.95
CA SER A 850 10.65 -16.29 32.42
C SER A 850 10.49 -15.40 33.66
N SER A 851 9.22 -15.09 34.01
CA SER A 851 8.74 -14.24 35.12
C SER A 851 9.00 -12.72 34.95
N PHE A 852 8.08 -11.81 35.30
CA PHE A 852 7.12 -11.84 36.42
C PHE A 852 5.73 -11.20 36.14
N ASN A 853 4.73 -11.72 36.86
CA ASN A 853 3.42 -11.15 37.28
C ASN A 853 2.32 -10.79 36.25
N ASP A 854 1.15 -11.40 36.48
CA ASP A 854 -0.17 -10.87 36.16
C ASP A 854 -0.54 -9.65 37.02
N ASP A 855 -1.40 -8.76 36.50
CA ASP A 855 -2.33 -7.98 37.32
C ASP A 855 -3.55 -7.51 36.49
N ASN A 856 -4.75 -7.51 37.07
CA ASN A 856 -6.01 -7.33 36.32
C ASN A 856 -6.55 -5.89 36.38
N SER A 857 -6.50 -5.12 35.27
CA SER A 857 -7.51 -4.09 34.94
C SER A 857 -7.30 -3.45 33.55
N PRO A 858 -8.38 -3.02 32.85
CA PRO A 858 -8.27 -2.45 31.50
C PRO A 858 -7.79 -0.99 31.51
N THR A 859 -6.88 -0.64 30.60
CA THR A 859 -6.39 0.74 30.41
C THR A 859 -6.43 1.18 28.95
N ASN A 860 -6.82 2.44 28.71
CA ASN A 860 -6.90 3.04 27.38
C ASN A 860 -5.50 3.21 26.76
N TYR A 861 -5.26 2.58 25.61
CA TYR A 861 -4.05 2.80 24.82
C TYR A 861 -4.26 3.86 23.73
N ASN A 862 -3.42 4.88 23.74
CA ASN A 862 -3.38 5.93 22.71
C ASN A 862 -2.52 5.50 21.52
N PHE A 863 -2.95 5.87 20.31
CA PHE A 863 -2.27 5.57 19.05
C PHE A 863 -0.89 6.23 18.93
N THR A 864 0.14 5.44 18.60
CA THR A 864 1.29 5.90 17.77
C THR A 864 2.02 4.70 17.16
N SER A 865 2.49 4.81 15.92
CA SER A 865 3.16 3.74 15.16
C SER A 865 4.68 3.66 15.43
N PRO A 866 5.33 2.49 15.25
CA PRO A 866 6.61 2.16 15.88
C PRO A 866 7.89 2.72 15.21
N PHE A 867 7.78 3.60 14.22
CA PHE A 867 8.95 4.21 13.56
C PHE A 867 9.61 5.31 14.41
N LEU A 868 10.30 4.93 15.52
CA LEU A 868 11.45 5.63 16.13
C LEU A 868 11.94 4.93 17.41
N ASN A 869 12.77 3.86 17.32
CA ASN A 869 13.63 3.47 18.46
C ASN A 869 14.86 2.58 18.11
N GLN A 870 15.81 3.09 17.33
CA GLN A 870 17.18 2.55 17.33
C GLN A 870 18.06 3.30 18.35
N LYS A 871 18.85 2.56 19.13
CA LYS A 871 19.66 3.09 20.23
C LYS A 871 20.87 3.87 19.72
N TYR A 872 21.09 5.07 20.27
CA TYR A 872 22.41 5.69 20.34
C TYR A 872 22.69 6.18 21.77
N ASN A 873 23.89 5.89 22.26
CA ASN A 873 24.32 6.22 23.62
C ASN A 873 24.89 7.65 23.73
N GLY A 874 24.59 8.35 24.83
CA GLY A 874 25.48 9.40 25.35
C GLY A 874 24.84 10.74 25.74
N TYR A 875 24.95 11.06 27.03
CA TYR A 875 24.96 12.41 27.62
C TYR A 875 23.65 13.26 27.61
N SER A 876 22.93 13.17 28.72
CA SER A 876 21.99 14.19 29.22
C SER A 876 22.75 15.37 29.89
N PRO A 877 22.15 16.56 30.02
CA PRO A 877 21.64 16.91 31.36
C PRO A 877 20.32 17.72 31.41
N ASN A 878 19.54 17.48 32.48
CA ASN A 878 18.67 18.37 33.29
C ASN A 878 18.27 19.76 32.74
N SER A 879 17.04 20.28 32.90
CA SER A 879 15.81 19.87 33.61
C SER A 879 14.68 20.89 33.23
N GLN A 880 13.42 20.95 33.72
CA GLN A 880 12.71 20.51 34.94
C GLN A 880 11.24 20.11 34.63
N GLN A 881 10.44 19.78 35.66
CA GLN A 881 8.98 19.56 35.59
C GLN A 881 8.19 20.72 36.19
N TYR A 882 6.96 20.97 35.70
CA TYR A 882 5.86 21.59 36.47
C TYR A 882 4.49 21.16 35.91
N SER A 883 3.61 20.65 36.77
CA SER A 883 2.18 20.37 36.49
C SER A 883 1.31 21.58 36.84
N PRO A 884 0.07 21.67 36.31
CA PRO A 884 -1.07 21.59 37.24
C PRO A 884 -2.40 21.01 36.68
N ASN A 885 -3.09 20.25 37.55
CA ASN A 885 -4.53 20.08 37.84
C ASN A 885 -5.66 20.25 36.79
N SER A 886 -6.76 19.53 37.03
CA SER A 886 -8.00 19.45 36.23
C SER A 886 -9.29 19.68 37.05
N GLN A 887 -10.45 19.78 36.36
CA GLN A 887 -11.84 19.94 36.88
C GLN A 887 -12.16 21.35 37.45
N GLN A 888 -13.37 21.96 37.37
CA GLN A 888 -14.69 21.69 36.74
C GLN A 888 -15.45 23.07 36.64
N PHE A 889 -16.71 23.32 36.21
CA PHE A 889 -17.90 22.52 35.79
C PHE A 889 -18.82 23.37 34.83
N SER A 890 -20.14 23.10 34.77
CA SER A 890 -21.16 23.70 33.86
C SER A 890 -22.06 24.77 34.51
N PRO A 891 -22.96 25.48 33.77
CA PRO A 891 -24.40 25.09 33.77
C PRO A 891 -25.23 25.38 32.48
N ASN A 892 -26.50 24.97 32.48
CA ASN A 892 -27.52 25.10 31.39
C ASN A 892 -28.52 26.27 31.58
N ASN A 893 -29.07 26.85 30.48
CA ASN A 893 -30.52 26.78 30.09
C ASN A 893 -31.01 27.86 29.07
N GLN A 894 -31.89 27.43 28.14
CA GLN A 894 -33.20 27.98 27.64
C GLN A 894 -33.53 29.50 27.75
N GLN A 895 -34.38 30.16 26.94
CA GLN A 895 -35.22 29.88 25.74
C GLN A 895 -35.52 31.26 25.04
N PHE A 896 -35.96 31.38 23.78
CA PHE A 896 -37.37 31.35 23.33
C PHE A 896 -37.51 31.60 21.80
N SER A 897 -38.69 31.34 21.22
CA SER A 897 -39.08 31.78 19.85
C SER A 897 -40.60 32.08 19.76
N PRO A 898 -40.98 33.03 18.89
CA PRO A 898 -42.16 32.91 17.99
C PRO A 898 -41.86 33.55 16.60
N ASN A 899 -42.64 33.48 15.51
CA ASN A 899 -43.80 32.69 15.02
C ASN A 899 -43.96 33.05 13.50
N ASN A 900 -44.73 32.39 12.63
CA ASN A 900 -45.22 31.00 12.50
C ASN A 900 -45.94 30.91 11.12
N GLN A 901 -45.79 29.82 10.36
CA GLN A 901 -46.78 29.41 9.34
C GLN A 901 -46.80 27.88 9.20
N GLN A 902 -48.00 27.30 9.32
CA GLN A 902 -48.29 25.88 9.13
C GLN A 902 -49.23 25.71 7.94
N PHE A 903 -49.23 24.53 7.29
CA PHE A 903 -50.39 23.62 7.34
C PHE A 903 -50.02 22.23 6.79
N SER A 904 -50.66 21.21 7.38
CA SER A 904 -50.66 19.79 6.99
C SER A 904 -52.15 19.40 6.71
N PRO A 905 -52.59 18.12 6.48
CA PRO A 905 -51.87 16.84 6.52
C PRO A 905 -52.31 15.76 5.47
N ASN A 906 -51.92 14.51 5.74
CA ASN A 906 -52.60 13.22 5.52
C ASN A 906 -52.14 12.24 4.43
N ASN A 907 -52.35 10.96 4.77
CA ASN A 907 -51.90 9.74 4.10
C ASN A 907 -52.72 9.37 2.85
N GLN A 908 -52.09 8.61 1.95
CA GLN A 908 -52.72 7.44 1.31
C GLN A 908 -51.64 6.42 0.89
N GLN A 909 -51.93 5.12 1.03
CA GLN A 909 -51.12 4.04 0.46
C GLN A 909 -51.53 3.80 -0.99
N PHE A 910 -50.58 3.53 -1.89
CA PHE A 910 -50.85 2.69 -3.07
C PHE A 910 -49.59 1.99 -3.60
N SER A 911 -49.82 0.78 -4.09
CA SER A 911 -49.02 0.00 -5.04
C SER A 911 -50.04 -0.89 -5.77
N PRO A 912 -49.97 -1.11 -7.10
CA PRO A 912 -48.91 -1.97 -7.66
C PRO A 912 -48.47 -1.68 -9.12
N ASN A 913 -47.43 -2.43 -9.54
CA ASN A 913 -47.10 -2.95 -10.88
C ASN A 913 -47.02 -2.08 -12.16
N ASN A 914 -45.84 -2.21 -12.81
CA ASN A 914 -45.56 -2.38 -14.25
C ASN A 914 -46.36 -1.62 -15.32
N GLN A 915 -45.63 -0.82 -16.12
CA GLN A 915 -45.49 -1.07 -17.57
C GLN A 915 -44.23 -0.41 -18.16
N GLN A 916 -43.73 -0.94 -19.28
CA GLN A 916 -42.60 -0.39 -20.03
C GLN A 916 -43.08 0.63 -21.09
N PHE A 917 -42.25 1.62 -21.44
CA PHE A 917 -41.79 1.84 -22.82
C PHE A 917 -40.74 2.96 -22.91
N SER A 918 -39.80 2.83 -23.84
CA SER A 918 -38.85 3.85 -24.29
C SER A 918 -39.12 4.15 -25.78
N PRO A 919 -38.36 5.03 -26.49
CA PRO A 919 -37.53 6.16 -26.06
C PRO A 919 -37.94 7.47 -26.80
N ASN A 920 -37.17 8.56 -26.68
CA ASN A 920 -36.96 9.43 -27.85
C ASN A 920 -35.62 10.19 -27.79
N ASN A 921 -35.03 10.46 -28.97
CA ASN A 921 -33.70 11.06 -29.12
C ASN A 921 -33.76 12.57 -29.42
N GLN A 922 -32.78 13.32 -28.92
CA GLN A 922 -32.09 14.33 -29.74
C GLN A 922 -30.57 14.24 -29.51
N GLN A 923 -29.80 14.27 -30.60
CA GLN A 923 -28.34 14.26 -30.60
C GLN A 923 -27.80 15.69 -30.69
N PHE A 924 -26.56 15.93 -30.26
CA PHE A 924 -25.55 16.50 -31.19
C PHE A 924 -24.10 16.24 -30.74
N SER A 925 -23.24 16.10 -31.74
CA SER A 925 -21.89 15.54 -31.79
C SER A 925 -20.87 15.93 -30.71
N PRO A 926 -20.02 14.98 -30.25
CA PRO A 926 -18.67 15.30 -29.77
C PRO A 926 -17.74 15.60 -30.96
N ASN A 927 -16.76 16.49 -30.77
CA ASN A 927 -15.80 16.86 -31.81
C ASN A 927 -14.42 16.24 -31.48
N SER A 928 -14.05 15.17 -32.18
CA SER A 928 -12.79 14.44 -31.95
C SER A 928 -11.67 14.92 -32.89
N GLN A 929 -10.50 15.19 -32.33
CA GLN A 929 -9.25 15.28 -33.10
C GLN A 929 -8.45 14.00 -32.87
N GLN A 930 -8.17 13.28 -33.95
CA GLN A 930 -7.27 12.14 -33.94
C GLN A 930 -5.82 12.63 -33.92
N PHE A 931 -4.98 12.04 -33.06
CA PHE A 931 -3.53 12.08 -33.22
C PHE A 931 -3.05 10.72 -33.71
N SER A 932 -2.46 10.69 -34.90
CA SER A 932 -1.87 9.48 -35.47
C SER A 932 -0.52 9.14 -34.79
N PRO A 933 -0.22 7.86 -34.53
CA PRO A 933 1.11 7.47 -34.09
C PRO A 933 2.11 7.63 -35.23
N ASN A 934 3.27 8.23 -34.93
CA ASN A 934 4.31 8.49 -35.92
C ASN A 934 5.53 7.59 -35.62
N SER A 935 5.64 6.45 -36.30
CA SER A 935 6.73 5.50 -36.12
C SER A 935 7.93 5.87 -37.00
N GLN A 936 9.14 5.86 -36.41
CA GLN A 936 10.40 5.85 -37.17
C GLN A 936 10.97 4.44 -37.14
N GLN A 937 11.10 3.82 -38.33
CA GLN A 937 11.82 2.56 -38.49
C GLN A 937 13.29 2.82 -38.80
N PHE A 938 14.18 2.01 -38.23
CA PHE A 938 15.55 1.91 -38.71
C PHE A 938 15.58 1.15 -40.05
N SER A 939 16.38 1.64 -41.00
CA SER A 939 16.56 1.00 -42.31
C SER A 939 17.83 0.13 -42.35
N PRO A 940 17.73 -1.16 -42.71
CA PRO A 940 18.77 -1.85 -43.44
C PRO A 940 18.55 -1.66 -44.95
N ASN A 941 19.61 -1.38 -45.70
CA ASN A 941 19.53 -1.07 -47.13
C ASN A 941 20.27 -2.14 -47.95
N ASN A 942 19.57 -2.91 -48.79
CA ASN A 942 20.18 -3.47 -50.02
C ASN A 942 19.19 -4.09 -51.03
N GLN A 943 19.39 -3.70 -52.28
CA GLN A 943 19.22 -4.45 -53.54
C GLN A 943 17.83 -4.94 -53.99
N GLN A 944 17.62 -4.82 -55.31
CA GLN A 944 16.38 -5.12 -56.02
C GLN A 944 16.54 -6.40 -56.86
N HIS A 945 15.51 -7.24 -56.93
CA HIS A 945 15.30 -8.15 -58.06
C HIS A 945 13.81 -8.26 -58.43
N SER A 946 13.52 -8.02 -59.71
CA SER A 946 12.31 -8.42 -60.45
C SER A 946 12.63 -9.70 -61.25
N PRO A 947 11.69 -10.44 -61.88
CA PRO A 947 10.35 -10.00 -62.33
C PRO A 947 9.17 -11.01 -62.23
N ASN A 948 7.96 -10.52 -62.52
CA ASN A 948 6.88 -11.10 -63.33
C ASN A 948 5.59 -10.25 -63.14
N ASN A 949 4.57 -10.23 -64.02
CA ASN A 949 4.32 -10.99 -65.26
C ASN A 949 3.57 -10.12 -66.31
N GLN A 950 3.38 -10.62 -67.54
CA GLN A 950 2.62 -9.92 -68.59
C GLN A 950 1.08 -10.06 -68.44
N GLN A 951 0.32 -9.14 -69.08
CA GLN A 951 -1.15 -9.08 -69.07
C GLN A 951 -1.79 -9.71 -70.31
N HIS A 952 -2.96 -10.36 -70.16
CA HIS A 952 -3.97 -10.49 -71.23
C HIS A 952 -5.38 -10.77 -70.66
N GLY A 953 -6.40 -10.45 -71.45
CA GLY A 953 -7.85 -10.68 -71.26
C GLY A 953 -8.60 -10.06 -72.46
N PRO A 954 -9.95 -9.90 -72.46
CA PRO A 954 -10.98 -10.41 -71.54
C PRO A 954 -12.16 -11.13 -72.28
N ASN A 955 -13.22 -11.56 -71.59
CA ASN A 955 -14.60 -11.46 -72.11
C ASN A 955 -15.72 -11.63 -71.05
N SER A 956 -16.91 -11.06 -71.35
CA SER A 956 -18.27 -11.28 -70.78
C SER A 956 -18.45 -11.81 -69.32
N GLN A 957 -19.09 -11.09 -68.37
CA GLN A 957 -20.54 -10.78 -68.26
C GLN A 957 -21.45 -12.02 -68.15
N GLN A 958 -22.46 -12.15 -67.28
CA GLN A 958 -23.16 -11.25 -66.31
C GLN A 958 -23.31 -11.98 -64.92
N HIS A 959 -24.19 -11.75 -63.92
CA HIS A 959 -25.44 -10.97 -63.70
C HIS A 959 -25.64 -10.67 -62.17
N SER A 960 -26.82 -10.20 -61.72
CA SER A 960 -27.24 -10.10 -60.30
C SER A 960 -28.77 -10.34 -60.15
N PRO A 961 -29.37 -10.42 -58.92
CA PRO A 961 -30.01 -9.23 -58.32
C PRO A 961 -29.95 -9.22 -56.76
N ASN A 962 -30.86 -8.47 -56.10
CA ASN A 962 -30.71 -7.95 -54.72
C ASN A 962 -32.08 -7.84 -53.96
N ASN A 963 -32.04 -7.50 -52.66
CA ASN A 963 -33.04 -6.87 -51.77
C ASN A 963 -34.08 -7.70 -50.94
N GLN A 964 -33.99 -7.51 -49.61
CA GLN A 964 -35.09 -7.23 -48.62
C GLN A 964 -36.03 -8.42 -48.24
N GLN A 965 -36.61 -8.59 -47.03
CA GLN A 965 -37.21 -7.65 -46.05
C GLN A 965 -37.60 -8.37 -44.71
N HIS A 966 -37.99 -7.60 -43.66
CA HIS A 966 -38.78 -7.98 -42.46
C HIS A 966 -38.20 -8.73 -41.22
N ASN A 967 -38.89 -8.47 -40.10
CA ASN A 967 -38.76 -8.76 -38.65
C ASN A 967 -40.24 -8.91 -38.14
N PRO A 968 -40.64 -9.31 -36.89
CA PRO A 968 -39.92 -9.85 -35.73
C PRO A 968 -40.68 -11.01 -34.95
N TYR A 969 -40.26 -11.28 -33.70
CA TYR A 969 -41.03 -11.75 -32.52
C TYR A 969 -41.46 -13.23 -32.30
N ASN A 970 -41.55 -13.56 -31.00
CA ASN A 970 -42.05 -14.82 -30.40
C ASN A 970 -43.59 -14.83 -30.20
N GLN A 971 -44.20 -16.03 -30.22
CA GLN A 971 -45.12 -16.47 -29.14
C GLN A 971 -45.28 -18.01 -29.11
N GLN A 972 -45.73 -18.54 -27.97
CA GLN A 972 -45.85 -19.97 -27.68
C GLN A 972 -47.20 -20.54 -28.14
N PHE A 973 -47.25 -21.85 -28.42
CA PHE A 973 -48.34 -22.74 -27.99
C PHE A 973 -47.88 -24.20 -27.98
N SER A 974 -48.03 -24.88 -26.84
CA SER A 974 -48.14 -26.35 -26.76
C SER A 974 -49.62 -26.72 -26.91
N PRO A 975 -49.98 -27.95 -27.34
CA PRO A 975 -50.13 -29.03 -26.35
C PRO A 975 -49.82 -30.47 -26.82
N ASN A 976 -49.50 -31.34 -25.86
CA ASN A 976 -49.63 -32.81 -25.86
C ASN A 976 -48.79 -33.62 -26.90
N ASN A 977 -48.27 -34.81 -26.58
CA ASN A 977 -48.31 -35.61 -25.34
C ASN A 977 -46.92 -35.74 -24.71
#